data_AF-A0A8X7X8L1-F1
#
_entry.id   AF-A0A8X7X8L1-F1
#
_cell.length_a   1.000
_cell.length_b   1.000
_cell.length_c   1.000
_cell.angle_alpha   90.00
_cell.angle_beta   90.00
_cell.angle_gamma   90.00
#
_symmetry.space_group_name_H-M   'P 1'
#
loop_
_entity.id
_entity.type
_entity.pdbx_description
1 polymer ?
#
loop_
_entity_poly.entity_id
_entity_poly.type
_entity_poly.pdbx_seq_one_letter_code
_entity_poly.pdbx_strand_id
1 'polypeptide(L)'
;MEATMVSPMNETYNASCDPFKHKWKFSIWFTAYYTLLCFIGLTLNSFALYVLWHGRQTINSTLLYLLNLTSVDFFFCAFLPLRISYFALGSTWKLGEVMCKLTAYAFFLNTYGSINFMICISIDRFLAILKPLKCQRFRSISFAKKVCLLVWLYTAAVNSTVPLLSNVYAKNQFGEYCMEYSMMAMDNALALKVLILSCTSYFFPLIVMLFCYLGVGLKLCKITELGGSNNSKPARTRRKSLVIIMVVLFVFIVCFTPYHSNLMRHTAEIQAVSSPKKHKKKKEKKVENVGDIQETTDFLIKPESKVATLDTSEWPLLLKNFDKLNIRTAHYTPLPNGSNPLKRNIHDYVRSGFINLDKPANPSSHEVVAWIRRILRVEKTGHSGTLDPKVTGCLIVCVERATRLVKSQQSAGKEYVGIVRLHNAIENELQLSRALETLTGALFQRPPLIAAVKRQLRVRTIYESKLIEYDPERRLGIFWVSCEAGTYIRTLCVHLGLVLGVGGQMQELRRVRSGVLGEKDNMVTMHDVLDAQWQYDHNKDETYLRRVIFPLEKLLISHKRLVMKDSAVNAICYGAKIMLPGVLRYEDGIEMNQEIVVITTKGEAICIAIALMTTAVISTCDHGIVAKIKRVIMERDTYPRKWGLGPKASRKKMMIKQGLLDKYGKPNESTPAEWKGEYVDYR
;
A
#
# COMPACT_ATOMS: atom_id res chain seq x y z
N MET A 1 -21.85 -15.96 -70.81
CA MET A 1 -22.83 -14.96 -70.31
C MET A 1 -23.46 -15.55 -69.07
N GLU A 2 -23.66 -14.73 -68.02
CA GLU A 2 -24.19 -15.12 -66.69
C GLU A 2 -23.30 -16.13 -65.93
N ALA A 3 -23.09 -16.14 -64.60
CA ALA A 3 -23.29 -15.19 -63.49
C ALA A 3 -22.26 -15.59 -62.35
N THR A 4 -22.16 -15.09 -61.11
CA THR A 4 -23.03 -14.25 -60.25
C THR A 4 -22.20 -13.48 -59.19
N MET A 5 -22.88 -12.61 -58.43
CA MET A 5 -22.51 -11.82 -57.23
C MET A 5 -21.58 -12.42 -56.16
N VAL A 6 -20.74 -11.56 -55.53
CA VAL A 6 -20.49 -11.51 -54.07
C VAL A 6 -20.43 -10.03 -53.60
N SER A 7 -20.97 -9.75 -52.40
CA SER A 7 -21.16 -8.42 -51.78
C SER A 7 -19.89 -7.84 -51.13
N PRO A 8 -19.75 -6.50 -50.97
CA PRO A 8 -18.55 -5.89 -50.37
C PRO A 8 -18.48 -6.06 -48.84
N MET A 9 -17.27 -6.25 -48.31
CA MET A 9 -16.99 -6.17 -46.87
C MET A 9 -16.62 -4.73 -46.45
N ASN A 10 -17.11 -4.33 -45.28
CA ASN A 10 -16.90 -3.02 -44.70
C ASN A 10 -15.42 -2.71 -44.41
N GLU A 11 -14.89 -1.64 -44.99
CA GLU A 11 -13.81 -0.89 -44.36
C GLU A 11 -14.38 0.00 -43.25
N THR A 12 -14.11 -0.34 -42.00
CA THR A 12 -14.21 0.61 -40.88
C THR A 12 -12.85 0.72 -40.22
N TYR A 13 -12.29 1.93 -40.27
CA TYR A 13 -10.90 2.23 -39.95
C TYR A 13 -10.48 1.82 -38.53
N ASN A 14 -9.45 0.97 -38.45
CA ASN A 14 -8.62 0.86 -37.26
C ASN A 14 -7.87 2.19 -37.06
N ALA A 15 -8.21 2.93 -36.01
CA ALA A 15 -7.45 4.11 -35.60
C ALA A 15 -6.11 3.69 -35.00
N SER A 16 -5.09 3.54 -35.84
CA SER A 16 -3.70 3.40 -35.41
C SER A 16 -3.29 4.60 -34.53
N CYS A 17 -2.59 4.32 -33.43
CA CYS A 17 -2.04 5.37 -32.58
C CYS A 17 -0.92 6.09 -33.33
N ASP A 18 -1.25 7.23 -33.95
CA ASP A 18 -0.29 8.16 -34.54
C ASP A 18 0.69 8.67 -33.45
N PRO A 19 2.00 8.35 -33.54
CA PRO A 19 3.01 8.82 -32.58
C PRO A 19 3.18 10.35 -32.58
N PHE A 20 2.72 11.04 -33.63
CA PHE A 20 2.91 12.47 -33.80
C PHE A 20 1.81 13.33 -33.16
N LYS A 21 0.68 12.73 -32.75
CA LYS A 21 -0.51 13.44 -32.20
C LYS A 21 -0.24 14.32 -30.97
N HIS A 22 0.90 14.15 -30.30
CA HIS A 22 1.32 14.95 -29.13
C HIS A 22 2.69 15.64 -29.25
N LYS A 23 3.36 15.58 -30.42
CA LYS A 23 4.73 16.14 -30.60
C LYS A 23 4.82 17.62 -30.24
N TRP A 24 3.81 18.40 -30.60
CA TRP A 24 3.73 19.84 -30.29
C TRP A 24 3.52 20.12 -28.80
N LYS A 25 2.65 19.36 -28.11
CA LYS A 25 2.46 19.49 -26.66
C LYS A 25 3.76 19.19 -25.91
N PHE A 26 4.44 18.10 -26.29
CA PHE A 26 5.73 17.69 -25.73
C PHE A 26 6.79 18.79 -25.92
N SER A 27 6.94 19.32 -27.14
CA SER A 27 7.83 20.45 -27.46
C SER A 27 7.55 21.66 -26.55
N ILE A 28 6.29 22.12 -26.46
CA ILE A 28 5.91 23.28 -25.63
C ILE A 28 6.25 23.06 -24.14
N TRP A 29 5.91 21.90 -23.58
CA TRP A 29 6.20 21.60 -22.17
C TRP A 29 7.70 21.58 -21.87
N PHE A 30 8.51 20.94 -22.69
CA PHE A 30 9.97 20.90 -22.48
C PHE A 30 10.65 22.25 -22.71
N THR A 31 10.21 23.03 -23.71
CA THR A 31 10.68 24.41 -23.90
C THR A 31 10.38 25.28 -22.68
N ALA A 32 9.15 25.24 -22.16
CA ALA A 32 8.78 26.00 -20.95
C ALA A 32 9.59 25.57 -19.71
N TYR A 33 9.75 24.26 -19.52
CA TYR A 33 10.53 23.68 -18.42
C TYR A 33 12.01 24.11 -18.46
N TYR A 34 12.70 23.94 -19.59
CA TYR A 34 14.11 24.31 -19.69
C TYR A 34 14.31 25.83 -19.64
N THR A 35 13.38 26.65 -20.14
CA THR A 35 13.43 28.11 -19.98
C THR A 35 13.34 28.52 -18.51
N LEU A 36 12.41 27.92 -17.75
CA LEU A 36 12.29 28.17 -16.31
C LEU A 36 13.55 27.75 -15.55
N LEU A 37 14.09 26.55 -15.85
CA LEU A 37 15.36 26.08 -15.26
C LEU A 37 16.55 26.97 -15.62
N CYS A 38 16.65 27.44 -16.86
CA CYS A 38 17.73 28.32 -17.30
C CYS A 38 17.68 29.66 -16.55
N PHE A 39 16.49 30.27 -16.44
CA PHE A 39 16.33 31.54 -15.74
C PHE A 39 16.62 31.42 -14.23
N ILE A 40 16.00 30.47 -13.55
CA ILE A 40 16.22 30.23 -12.11
C ILE A 40 17.66 29.80 -11.85
N GLY A 41 18.18 28.88 -12.66
CA GLY A 41 19.52 28.32 -12.52
C GLY A 41 20.62 29.34 -12.72
N LEU A 42 20.56 30.17 -13.76
CA LEU A 42 21.56 31.23 -13.97
C LEU A 42 21.48 32.31 -12.90
N THR A 43 20.28 32.78 -12.53
CA THR A 43 20.11 33.84 -11.53
C THR A 43 20.58 33.39 -10.14
N LEU A 44 20.12 32.23 -9.66
CA LEU A 44 20.48 31.74 -8.33
C LEU A 44 21.96 31.31 -8.24
N ASN A 45 22.52 30.65 -9.26
CA ASN A 45 23.93 30.26 -9.22
C ASN A 45 24.87 31.46 -9.41
N SER A 46 24.53 32.45 -10.23
CA SER A 46 25.31 33.71 -10.30
C SER A 46 25.31 34.44 -8.97
N PHE A 47 24.15 34.56 -8.32
CA PHE A 47 24.03 35.18 -7.00
C PHE A 47 24.80 34.39 -5.93
N ALA A 48 24.73 33.06 -5.95
CA ALA A 48 25.49 32.22 -5.05
C ALA A 48 27.01 32.36 -5.27
N LEU A 49 27.51 32.33 -6.52
CA LEU A 49 28.92 32.56 -6.82
C LEU A 49 29.39 33.92 -6.30
N TYR A 50 28.62 34.99 -6.54
CA TYR A 50 28.91 36.34 -6.04
C TYR A 50 29.00 36.38 -4.50
N VAL A 51 28.01 35.83 -3.79
CA VAL A 51 27.96 35.82 -2.32
C VAL A 51 29.06 34.94 -1.71
N LEU A 52 29.37 33.79 -2.31
CA LEU A 52 30.40 32.87 -1.82
C LEU A 52 31.82 33.40 -2.08
N TRP A 53 32.01 34.18 -3.15
CA TRP A 53 33.29 34.81 -3.51
C TRP A 53 33.56 36.10 -2.71
N HIS A 54 32.62 37.05 -2.70
CA HIS A 54 32.83 38.36 -2.05
C HIS A 54 32.42 38.43 -0.58
N GLY A 55 31.53 37.54 -0.10
CA GLY A 55 30.92 37.66 1.23
C GLY A 55 31.79 37.21 2.42
N ARG A 56 33.09 36.96 2.25
CA ARG A 56 33.95 36.36 3.30
C ARG A 56 35.40 36.86 3.30
N GLN A 57 35.89 37.19 4.50
CA GLN A 57 37.30 37.54 4.77
C GLN A 57 38.29 36.37 4.57
N THR A 58 37.86 35.11 4.76
CA THR A 58 38.71 33.92 4.60
C THR A 58 37.93 32.74 4.02
N ILE A 59 38.48 32.07 3.01
CA ILE A 59 37.90 30.87 2.40
C ILE A 59 38.29 29.63 3.21
N ASN A 60 37.35 28.71 3.43
CA ASN A 60 37.61 27.40 4.06
C ASN A 60 37.32 26.24 3.11
N SER A 61 37.70 25.01 3.49
CA SER A 61 37.53 23.80 2.66
C SER A 61 36.10 23.60 2.17
N THR A 62 35.10 23.74 3.05
CA THR A 62 33.69 23.56 2.67
C THR A 62 33.21 24.64 1.70
N LEU A 63 33.62 25.90 1.90
CA LEU A 63 33.27 26.99 1.02
C LEU A 63 33.87 26.77 -0.39
N LEU A 64 35.07 26.23 -0.47
CA LEU A 64 35.70 25.87 -1.74
C LEU A 64 34.92 24.75 -2.46
N TYR A 65 34.46 23.72 -1.74
CA TYR A 65 33.62 22.67 -2.34
C TYR A 65 32.24 23.21 -2.79
N LEU A 66 31.62 24.10 -2.01
CA LEU A 66 30.38 24.79 -2.42
C LEU A 66 30.60 25.63 -3.68
N LEU A 67 31.68 26.42 -3.73
CA LEU A 67 32.00 27.25 -4.90
C LEU A 67 32.14 26.40 -6.17
N ASN A 68 32.80 25.24 -6.08
CA ASN A 68 32.94 24.32 -7.22
C ASN A 68 31.61 23.64 -7.61
N LEU A 69 30.76 23.30 -6.64
CA LEU A 69 29.41 22.79 -6.88
C LEU A 69 28.56 23.83 -7.64
N THR A 70 28.52 25.07 -7.16
CA THR A 70 27.82 26.18 -7.84
C THR A 70 28.40 26.48 -9.22
N SER A 71 29.71 26.26 -9.44
CA SER A 71 30.34 26.40 -10.76
C SER A 71 29.93 25.33 -11.77
N VAL A 72 29.75 24.06 -11.37
CA VAL A 72 29.22 23.02 -12.30
C VAL A 72 27.76 23.29 -12.65
N ASP A 73 26.95 23.66 -11.65
CA ASP A 73 25.53 24.00 -11.85
C ASP A 73 25.38 25.25 -12.76
N PHE A 74 26.19 26.30 -12.54
CA PHE A 74 26.22 27.48 -13.42
C PHE A 74 26.64 27.13 -14.86
N PHE A 75 27.70 26.35 -15.03
CA PHE A 75 28.17 25.92 -16.35
C PHE A 75 27.08 25.15 -17.10
N PHE A 76 26.38 24.23 -16.44
CA PHE A 76 25.24 23.53 -17.05
C PHE A 76 24.11 24.46 -17.45
N CYS A 77 23.72 25.39 -16.57
CA CYS A 77 22.67 26.36 -16.85
C CYS A 77 23.01 27.23 -18.06
N ALA A 78 24.28 27.54 -18.30
CA ALA A 78 24.73 28.29 -19.48
C ALA A 78 24.60 27.51 -20.81
N PHE A 79 24.51 26.17 -20.77
CA PHE A 79 24.27 25.33 -21.95
C PHE A 79 22.79 24.99 -22.17
N LEU A 80 21.89 25.25 -21.20
CA LEU A 80 20.45 25.05 -21.34
C LEU A 80 19.79 25.80 -22.53
N PRO A 81 20.24 27.00 -22.96
CA PRO A 81 19.74 27.65 -24.18
C PRO A 81 19.75 26.75 -25.43
N LEU A 82 20.74 25.85 -25.55
CA LEU A 82 20.85 24.91 -26.67
C LEU A 82 19.78 23.79 -26.59
N ARG A 83 19.40 23.39 -25.37
CA ARG A 83 18.26 22.50 -25.12
C ARG A 83 16.92 23.21 -25.39
N ILE A 84 16.78 24.46 -24.98
CA ILE A 84 15.58 25.28 -25.23
C ILE A 84 15.34 25.42 -26.74
N SER A 85 16.39 25.76 -27.52
CA SER A 85 16.27 25.88 -28.97
C SER A 85 15.90 24.56 -29.65
N TYR A 86 16.45 23.43 -29.20
CA TYR A 86 16.10 22.11 -29.72
C TYR A 86 14.61 21.78 -29.57
N PHE A 87 14.04 21.98 -28.39
CA PHE A 87 12.62 21.72 -28.17
C PHE A 87 11.72 22.76 -28.84
N ALA A 88 12.15 24.04 -28.88
CA ALA A 88 11.39 25.11 -29.56
C ALA A 88 11.32 24.89 -31.08
N LEU A 89 12.33 24.28 -31.69
CA LEU A 89 12.37 23.89 -33.11
C LEU A 89 11.72 22.52 -33.36
N GLY A 90 10.73 22.13 -32.56
CA GLY A 90 9.95 20.89 -32.77
C GLY A 90 10.77 19.61 -32.58
N SER A 91 11.75 19.63 -31.67
CA SER A 91 12.74 18.55 -31.44
C SER A 91 13.60 18.25 -32.67
N THR A 92 14.01 19.29 -33.41
CA THR A 92 15.01 19.19 -34.48
C THR A 92 16.29 19.92 -34.10
N TRP A 93 17.43 19.24 -34.18
CA TRP A 93 18.74 19.81 -33.91
C TRP A 93 19.28 20.47 -35.18
N LYS A 94 19.87 21.67 -35.06
CA LYS A 94 20.40 22.44 -36.22
C LYS A 94 21.82 22.96 -36.04
N LEU A 95 22.46 22.69 -34.90
CA LEU A 95 23.77 23.25 -34.52
C LEU A 95 24.93 22.28 -34.80
N GLY A 96 24.69 21.23 -35.58
CA GLY A 96 25.67 20.20 -35.92
C GLY A 96 26.08 19.28 -34.76
N GLU A 97 26.85 18.25 -35.10
CA GLU A 97 27.25 17.18 -34.18
C GLU A 97 28.10 17.69 -32.99
N VAL A 98 29.02 18.64 -33.24
CA VAL A 98 29.94 19.17 -32.23
C VAL A 98 29.17 19.82 -31.07
N MET A 99 28.21 20.70 -31.37
CA MET A 99 27.40 21.36 -30.34
C MET A 99 26.48 20.38 -29.61
N CYS A 100 26.04 19.30 -30.29
CA CYS A 100 25.27 18.24 -29.64
C CYS A 100 26.12 17.50 -28.59
N LYS A 101 27.34 17.08 -28.98
CA LYS A 101 28.28 16.42 -28.09
C LYS A 101 28.71 17.31 -26.92
N LEU A 102 28.91 18.61 -27.15
CA LEU A 102 29.20 19.59 -26.09
C LEU A 102 28.03 19.75 -25.11
N THR A 103 26.79 19.79 -25.60
CA THR A 103 25.59 19.89 -24.75
C THR A 103 25.42 18.65 -23.87
N ALA A 104 25.62 17.45 -24.42
CA ALA A 104 25.60 16.21 -23.66
C ALA A 104 26.79 16.12 -22.67
N TYR A 105 27.98 16.57 -23.06
CA TYR A 105 29.14 16.65 -22.16
C TYR A 105 28.87 17.57 -20.96
N ALA A 106 28.27 18.75 -21.18
CA ALA A 106 27.89 19.67 -20.10
C ALA A 106 26.89 19.03 -19.11
N PHE A 107 25.93 18.25 -19.61
CA PHE A 107 24.99 17.49 -18.77
C PHE A 107 25.70 16.43 -17.89
N PHE A 108 26.61 15.64 -18.45
CA PHE A 108 27.37 14.64 -17.68
C PHE A 108 28.35 15.30 -16.71
N LEU A 109 29.04 16.36 -17.13
CA LEU A 109 29.93 17.16 -16.29
C LEU A 109 29.20 17.69 -15.06
N ASN A 110 27.96 18.18 -15.22
CA ASN A 110 27.13 18.60 -14.10
C ASN A 110 26.75 17.44 -13.20
N THR A 111 26.18 16.38 -13.79
CA THR A 111 25.66 15.22 -13.05
C THR A 111 26.74 14.62 -12.15
N TYR A 112 27.89 14.26 -12.73
CA TYR A 112 28.98 13.63 -11.98
C TYR A 112 29.82 14.64 -11.18
N GLY A 113 29.92 15.90 -11.62
CA GLY A 113 30.54 16.99 -10.85
C GLY A 113 29.81 17.22 -9.53
N SER A 114 28.49 17.43 -9.60
CA SER A 114 27.65 17.69 -8.42
C SER A 114 27.66 16.53 -7.43
N ILE A 115 27.57 15.28 -7.92
CA ILE A 115 27.73 14.07 -7.08
C ILE A 115 29.07 14.09 -6.33
N ASN A 116 30.19 14.30 -7.02
CA ASN A 116 31.52 14.27 -6.40
C ASN A 116 31.72 15.41 -5.39
N PHE A 117 31.21 16.63 -5.67
CA PHE A 117 31.29 17.73 -4.71
C PHE A 117 30.36 17.52 -3.49
N MET A 118 29.18 16.91 -3.64
CA MET A 118 28.32 16.51 -2.51
C MET A 118 28.99 15.49 -1.57
N ILE A 119 29.76 14.53 -2.11
CA ILE A 119 30.60 13.63 -1.31
C ILE A 119 31.67 14.42 -0.57
N CYS A 120 32.39 15.32 -1.26
CA CYS A 120 33.45 16.12 -0.65
C CYS A 120 32.93 17.00 0.51
N ILE A 121 31.75 17.59 0.36
CA ILE A 121 31.05 18.33 1.42
C ILE A 121 30.72 17.40 2.60
N SER A 122 30.19 16.21 2.33
CA SER A 122 29.83 15.22 3.36
C SER A 122 31.04 14.73 4.17
N ILE A 123 32.16 14.42 3.49
CA ILE A 123 33.42 14.01 4.12
C ILE A 123 34.04 15.17 4.92
N ASP A 124 34.07 16.40 4.39
CA ASP A 124 34.60 17.56 5.13
C ASP A 124 33.81 17.83 6.41
N ARG A 125 32.47 17.70 6.36
CA ARG A 125 31.59 17.84 7.52
C ARG A 125 31.79 16.72 8.54
N PHE A 126 31.97 15.47 8.09
CA PHE A 126 32.31 14.33 8.93
C PHE A 126 33.65 14.53 9.66
N LEU A 127 34.71 14.88 8.93
CA LEU A 127 36.05 15.12 9.49
C LEU A 127 36.06 16.30 10.47
N ALA A 128 35.29 17.36 10.20
CA ALA A 128 35.15 18.52 11.08
C ALA A 128 34.63 18.18 12.48
N ILE A 129 33.78 17.14 12.60
CA ILE A 129 33.08 16.79 13.85
C ILE A 129 33.80 15.67 14.60
N LEU A 130 34.27 14.64 13.88
CA LEU A 130 34.82 13.43 14.50
C LEU A 130 36.31 13.50 14.80
N LYS A 131 37.09 14.22 13.99
CA LYS A 131 38.56 14.28 14.11
C LYS A 131 39.08 15.72 13.94
N PRO A 132 38.58 16.72 14.71
CA PRO A 132 38.87 18.13 14.49
C PRO A 132 40.37 18.47 14.53
N LEU A 133 41.13 17.85 15.45
CA LEU A 133 42.58 18.06 15.57
C LEU A 133 43.39 17.08 14.71
N LYS A 134 43.08 15.78 14.74
CA LYS A 134 43.83 14.74 14.02
C LYS A 134 43.74 14.85 12.49
N CYS A 135 42.69 15.48 11.95
CA CYS A 135 42.47 15.60 10.50
C CYS A 135 42.53 17.04 9.97
N GLN A 136 43.06 17.99 10.74
CA GLN A 136 43.15 19.40 10.34
C GLN A 136 43.93 19.61 9.03
N ARG A 137 44.99 18.81 8.79
CA ARG A 137 45.76 18.79 7.52
C ARG A 137 44.89 18.48 6.29
N PHE A 138 43.97 17.52 6.41
CA PHE A 138 43.04 17.11 5.33
C PHE A 138 41.89 18.11 5.11
N ARG A 139 41.76 19.11 5.98
CA ARG A 139 40.80 20.22 5.83
C ARG A 139 41.48 21.57 5.51
N SER A 140 42.78 21.53 5.21
CA SER A 140 43.52 22.70 4.73
C SER A 140 43.06 23.11 3.33
N ILE A 141 43.11 24.42 3.04
CA ILE A 141 42.73 24.97 1.74
C ILE A 141 43.59 24.36 0.62
N SER A 142 44.89 24.19 0.86
CA SER A 142 45.84 23.59 -0.10
C SER A 142 45.52 22.13 -0.41
N PHE A 143 45.00 21.36 0.55
CA PHE A 143 44.50 20.00 0.29
C PHE A 143 43.18 20.03 -0.47
N ALA A 144 42.22 20.88 -0.05
CA ALA A 144 40.93 21.01 -0.71
C ALA A 144 41.05 21.46 -2.18
N LYS A 145 42.00 22.36 -2.50
CA LYS A 145 42.34 22.73 -3.89
C LYS A 145 42.80 21.53 -4.73
N LYS A 146 43.66 20.67 -4.17
CA LYS A 146 44.10 19.42 -4.84
C LYS A 146 42.93 18.44 -5.04
N VAL A 147 42.05 18.29 -4.06
CA VAL A 147 40.85 17.45 -4.18
C VAL A 147 39.92 18.00 -5.27
N CYS A 148 39.66 19.31 -5.31
CA CYS A 148 38.83 19.90 -6.38
C CYS A 148 39.45 19.67 -7.76
N LEU A 149 40.76 19.89 -7.91
CA LEU A 149 41.47 19.62 -9.17
C LEU A 149 41.35 18.14 -9.59
N LEU A 150 41.52 17.20 -8.65
CA LEU A 150 41.35 15.78 -8.92
C LEU A 150 39.91 15.41 -9.30
N VAL A 151 38.91 16.02 -8.66
CA VAL A 151 37.49 15.83 -9.03
C VAL A 151 37.25 16.34 -10.45
N TRP A 152 37.72 17.54 -10.80
CA TRP A 152 37.60 18.08 -12.17
C TRP A 152 38.28 17.18 -13.20
N LEU A 153 39.52 16.75 -12.95
CA LEU A 153 40.25 15.83 -13.85
C LEU A 153 39.55 14.48 -13.98
N TYR A 154 39.05 13.90 -12.87
CA TYR A 154 38.30 12.65 -12.89
C TYR A 154 36.99 12.78 -13.68
N THR A 155 36.20 13.81 -13.41
CA THR A 155 34.95 14.03 -14.14
C THR A 155 35.20 14.31 -15.62
N ALA A 156 36.22 15.09 -15.97
CA ALA A 156 36.58 15.32 -17.36
C ALA A 156 37.04 14.04 -18.08
N ALA A 157 37.86 13.21 -17.41
CA ALA A 157 38.38 11.96 -17.98
C ALA A 157 37.31 10.87 -18.12
N VAL A 158 36.40 10.73 -17.15
CA VAL A 158 35.28 9.77 -17.23
C VAL A 158 34.24 10.24 -18.25
N ASN A 159 33.87 11.52 -18.20
CA ASN A 159 32.80 12.05 -19.05
C ASN A 159 33.22 12.32 -20.48
N SER A 160 34.52 12.46 -20.80
CA SER A 160 34.95 12.54 -22.20
C SER A 160 34.60 11.26 -22.95
N THR A 161 34.73 10.09 -22.32
CA THR A 161 34.48 8.79 -22.96
C THR A 161 33.03 8.59 -23.40
N VAL A 162 32.04 9.23 -22.77
CA VAL A 162 30.62 8.98 -23.09
C VAL A 162 30.19 9.68 -24.40
N PRO A 163 30.33 11.01 -24.60
CA PRO A 163 29.97 11.67 -25.86
C PRO A 163 30.94 11.41 -27.01
N LEU A 164 32.17 10.98 -26.73
CA LEU A 164 33.12 10.58 -27.79
C LEU A 164 32.83 9.17 -28.35
N LEU A 165 32.26 8.26 -27.55
CA LEU A 165 31.97 6.88 -27.96
C LEU A 165 30.48 6.61 -28.26
N SER A 166 29.59 7.58 -28.06
CA SER A 166 28.15 7.42 -28.32
C SER A 166 27.66 8.30 -29.47
N ASN A 167 26.75 7.75 -30.26
CA ASN A 167 26.01 8.48 -31.30
C ASN A 167 24.88 9.31 -30.68
N VAL A 168 25.25 10.29 -29.83
CA VAL A 168 24.36 11.30 -29.20
C VAL A 168 23.57 12.07 -30.28
N TYR A 169 24.22 12.28 -31.42
CA TYR A 169 23.67 12.85 -32.64
C TYR A 169 23.22 11.73 -33.59
N ALA A 170 21.97 11.79 -34.05
CA ALA A 170 21.40 10.83 -34.98
C ALA A 170 20.61 11.53 -36.09
N LYS A 171 20.68 11.03 -37.31
CA LYS A 171 20.01 11.60 -38.49
C LYS A 171 19.08 10.57 -39.11
N ASN A 172 17.77 10.81 -39.01
CA ASN A 172 16.72 9.93 -39.52
C ASN A 172 15.88 10.67 -40.56
N GLN A 173 14.97 9.95 -41.23
CA GLN A 173 14.03 10.50 -42.24
C GLN A 173 13.17 11.67 -41.72
N PHE A 174 13.05 11.81 -40.40
CA PHE A 174 12.25 12.83 -39.72
C PHE A 174 13.09 14.00 -39.14
N GLY A 175 14.38 14.10 -39.47
CA GLY A 175 15.27 15.19 -39.05
C GLY A 175 16.52 14.73 -38.29
N GLU A 176 17.26 15.72 -37.78
CA GLU A 176 18.46 15.54 -36.95
C GLU A 176 18.09 15.65 -35.46
N TYR A 177 18.58 14.70 -34.66
CA TYR A 177 18.22 14.50 -33.26
C TYR A 177 19.46 14.59 -32.38
N CYS A 178 19.31 15.19 -31.19
CA CYS A 178 20.36 15.27 -30.20
C CYS A 178 19.81 14.89 -28.82
N MET A 179 20.19 13.75 -28.26
CA MET A 179 19.71 13.26 -26.96
C MET A 179 20.88 12.66 -26.17
N GLU A 180 20.95 12.92 -24.85
CA GLU A 180 22.07 12.50 -23.99
C GLU A 180 22.38 11.00 -24.08
N TYR A 181 21.36 10.19 -24.36
CA TYR A 181 21.50 8.83 -24.88
C TYR A 181 20.59 8.65 -26.09
N SER A 182 21.15 8.19 -27.21
CA SER A 182 20.35 7.71 -28.35
C SER A 182 19.98 6.25 -28.12
N MET A 183 18.70 5.99 -27.80
CA MET A 183 18.17 4.63 -27.54
C MET A 183 18.38 3.67 -28.72
N MET A 184 18.56 4.18 -29.95
CA MET A 184 18.73 3.38 -31.17
C MET A 184 20.19 3.01 -31.48
N ALA A 185 21.18 3.57 -30.78
CA ALA A 185 22.57 3.52 -31.21
C ALA A 185 23.57 3.08 -30.12
N MET A 186 23.10 2.46 -29.04
CA MET A 186 23.94 1.97 -27.95
C MET A 186 24.27 0.48 -28.12
N ASP A 187 25.54 0.16 -28.38
CA ASP A 187 26.01 -1.23 -28.40
C ASP A 187 26.09 -1.84 -27.00
N ASN A 188 26.30 -3.16 -26.92
CA ASN A 188 26.31 -3.89 -25.64
C ASN A 188 27.49 -3.51 -24.73
N ALA A 189 28.65 -3.16 -25.29
CA ALA A 189 29.83 -2.77 -24.53
C ALA A 189 29.67 -1.35 -23.96
N LEU A 190 29.07 -0.43 -24.71
CA LEU A 190 28.68 0.89 -24.28
C LEU A 190 27.56 0.81 -23.23
N ALA A 191 26.54 -0.02 -23.43
CA ALA A 191 25.49 -0.27 -22.44
C ALA A 191 26.06 -0.80 -21.12
N LEU A 192 27.02 -1.73 -21.16
CA LEU A 192 27.70 -2.25 -19.97
C LEU A 192 28.53 -1.17 -19.27
N LYS A 193 29.28 -0.35 -20.02
CA LYS A 193 30.06 0.77 -19.47
C LYS A 193 29.15 1.80 -18.79
N VAL A 194 28.05 2.18 -19.43
CA VAL A 194 27.05 3.12 -18.88
C VAL A 194 26.35 2.54 -17.64
N LEU A 195 26.04 1.25 -17.64
CA LEU A 195 25.48 0.55 -16.46
C LEU A 195 26.47 0.54 -15.29
N ILE A 196 27.74 0.15 -15.52
CA ILE A 196 28.79 0.14 -14.48
C ILE A 196 29.01 1.56 -13.94
N LEU A 197 29.11 2.56 -14.82
CA LEU A 197 29.27 3.96 -14.42
C LEU A 197 28.06 4.45 -13.61
N SER A 198 26.83 4.12 -14.02
CA SER A 198 25.60 4.50 -13.29
C SER A 198 25.51 3.83 -11.92
N CYS A 199 25.83 2.54 -11.81
CA CYS A 199 25.84 1.82 -10.55
C CYS A 199 26.90 2.38 -9.59
N THR A 200 28.13 2.57 -10.06
CA THR A 200 29.23 3.08 -9.23
C THR A 200 28.97 4.53 -8.79
N SER A 201 28.61 5.42 -9.71
CA SER A 201 28.30 6.83 -9.41
C SER A 201 27.08 7.06 -8.52
N TYR A 202 26.14 6.12 -8.42
CA TYR A 202 25.00 6.23 -7.51
C TYR A 202 25.24 5.55 -6.15
N PHE A 203 25.63 4.27 -6.15
CA PHE A 203 25.72 3.49 -4.92
C PHE A 203 26.95 3.81 -4.06
N PHE A 204 28.13 4.06 -4.66
CA PHE A 204 29.32 4.41 -3.88
C PHE A 204 29.13 5.75 -3.12
N PRO A 205 28.64 6.83 -3.75
CA PRO A 205 28.36 8.08 -3.04
C PRO A 205 27.31 7.92 -1.95
N LEU A 206 26.22 7.17 -2.22
CA LEU A 206 25.20 6.89 -1.22
C LEU A 206 25.77 6.17 0.02
N ILE A 207 26.59 5.14 -0.18
CA ILE A 207 27.26 4.42 0.92
C ILE A 207 28.18 5.36 1.72
N VAL A 208 28.99 6.19 1.04
CA VAL A 208 29.88 7.16 1.69
C VAL A 208 29.10 8.20 2.49
N MET A 209 28.00 8.73 1.95
CA MET A 209 27.14 9.69 2.65
C MET A 209 26.41 9.07 3.85
N LEU A 210 25.89 7.85 3.72
CA LEU A 210 25.28 7.11 4.83
C LEU A 210 26.30 6.82 5.95
N PHE A 211 27.52 6.40 5.60
CA PHE A 211 28.60 6.25 6.58
C PHE A 211 28.95 7.56 7.27
N CYS A 212 29.05 8.66 6.52
CA CYS A 212 29.29 9.99 7.08
C CYS A 212 28.16 10.43 8.03
N TYR A 213 26.92 10.19 7.66
CA TYR A 213 25.74 10.47 8.47
C TYR A 213 25.74 9.67 9.78
N LEU A 214 25.91 8.35 9.70
CA LEU A 214 25.93 7.45 10.86
C LEU A 214 27.03 7.83 11.86
N GLY A 215 28.26 8.06 11.39
CA GLY A 215 29.37 8.44 12.27
C GLY A 215 29.16 9.78 12.99
N VAL A 216 28.58 10.77 12.30
CA VAL A 216 28.24 12.06 12.92
C VAL A 216 27.07 11.94 13.89
N GLY A 217 26.05 11.15 13.56
CA GLY A 217 24.91 10.86 14.42
C GLY A 217 25.33 10.19 15.73
N LEU A 218 26.07 9.08 15.65
CA LEU A 218 26.59 8.34 16.82
C LEU A 218 27.45 9.22 17.74
N LYS A 219 28.29 10.10 17.19
CA LYS A 219 29.09 11.03 17.99
C LYS A 219 28.25 12.11 18.66
N LEU A 220 27.09 12.44 18.11
CA LEU A 220 26.17 13.43 18.69
C LEU A 220 25.26 12.82 19.75
N CYS A 221 24.78 11.59 19.58
CA CYS A 221 24.14 10.81 20.65
C CYS A 221 25.08 10.72 21.86
N LYS A 222 26.32 10.25 21.64
CA LYS A 222 27.33 10.08 22.69
C LYS A 222 27.75 11.34 23.44
N ILE A 223 27.55 12.54 22.89
CA ILE A 223 27.81 13.81 23.62
C ILE A 223 26.53 14.37 24.26
N THR A 224 25.36 13.96 23.79
CA THR A 224 24.08 14.25 24.45
C THR A 224 23.94 13.40 25.71
N GLU A 225 24.34 12.12 25.63
CA GLU A 225 24.46 11.17 26.75
C GLU A 225 25.41 11.65 27.87
N LEU A 226 26.45 12.43 27.55
CA LEU A 226 27.43 12.95 28.50
C LEU A 226 27.05 14.33 29.09
N GLY A 227 25.76 14.66 29.16
CA GLY A 227 25.25 15.87 29.85
C GLY A 227 25.63 17.21 29.19
N GLY A 228 26.02 17.20 27.91
CA GLY A 228 26.51 18.41 27.24
C GLY A 228 25.44 19.48 26.98
N SER A 229 25.53 20.63 27.66
CA SER A 229 24.55 21.74 27.54
C SER A 229 24.20 22.13 26.09
N ASN A 230 22.91 22.01 25.77
CA ASN A 230 22.33 22.22 24.43
C ASN A 230 22.49 23.66 23.89
N ASN A 231 22.64 24.67 24.77
CA ASN A 231 22.81 26.08 24.37
C ASN A 231 24.28 26.49 24.16
N SER A 232 25.24 25.58 24.36
CA SER A 232 26.65 25.87 24.13
C SER A 232 26.96 26.17 22.64
N LYS A 233 27.83 27.16 22.37
CA LYS A 233 28.36 27.45 21.02
C LYS A 233 28.78 26.18 20.24
N PRO A 234 29.53 25.21 20.83
CA PRO A 234 29.87 23.96 20.13
C PRO A 234 28.68 23.03 19.85
N ALA A 235 27.60 23.01 20.65
CA ALA A 235 26.38 22.24 20.31
C ALA A 235 25.69 22.80 19.06
N ARG A 236 25.52 24.13 18.98
CA ARG A 236 24.90 24.80 17.83
C ARG A 236 25.66 24.56 16.52
N THR A 237 26.99 24.56 16.55
CA THR A 237 27.84 24.29 15.36
C THR A 237 27.71 22.84 14.86
N ARG A 238 27.58 21.88 15.77
CA ARG A 238 27.38 20.46 15.41
C ARG A 238 25.98 20.22 14.81
N ARG A 239 24.92 20.76 15.43
CA ARG A 239 23.54 20.67 14.91
C ARG A 239 23.41 21.30 13.52
N LYS A 240 24.00 22.47 13.28
CA LYS A 240 24.07 23.08 11.93
C LYS A 240 24.74 22.17 10.90
N SER A 241 25.80 21.46 11.29
CA SER A 241 26.53 20.58 10.38
C SER A 241 25.78 19.27 10.09
N LEU A 242 25.02 18.73 11.05
CA LEU A 242 24.07 17.63 10.81
C LEU A 242 23.01 18.02 9.78
N VAL A 243 22.37 19.18 9.95
CA VAL A 243 21.33 19.67 9.02
C VAL A 243 21.89 19.80 7.60
N ILE A 244 23.13 20.29 7.44
CA ILE A 244 23.80 20.35 6.13
C ILE A 244 23.95 18.94 5.51
N ILE A 245 24.42 17.95 6.27
CA ILE A 245 24.57 16.56 5.75
C ILE A 245 23.22 15.95 5.40
N MET A 246 22.19 16.14 6.23
CA MET A 246 20.82 15.66 5.96
C MET A 246 20.23 16.29 4.69
N VAL A 247 20.38 17.60 4.51
CA VAL A 247 19.91 18.31 3.31
C VAL A 247 20.66 17.84 2.06
N VAL A 248 21.98 17.68 2.12
CA VAL A 248 22.77 17.16 0.99
C VAL A 248 22.36 15.74 0.62
N LEU A 249 22.13 14.85 1.59
CA LEU A 249 21.64 13.49 1.34
C LEU A 249 20.22 13.49 0.74
N PHE A 250 19.32 14.34 1.23
CA PHE A 250 17.96 14.47 0.69
C PHE A 250 17.97 14.96 -0.76
N VAL A 251 18.73 16.01 -1.06
CA VAL A 251 18.91 16.54 -2.43
C VAL A 251 19.52 15.47 -3.34
N PHE A 252 20.53 14.72 -2.88
CA PHE A 252 21.10 13.63 -3.65
C PHE A 252 20.06 12.57 -4.04
N ILE A 253 19.25 12.09 -3.07
CA ILE A 253 18.23 11.07 -3.34
C ILE A 253 17.14 11.61 -4.28
N VAL A 254 16.59 12.80 -4.00
CA VAL A 254 15.48 13.34 -4.80
C VAL A 254 15.91 13.67 -6.23
N CYS A 255 17.10 14.25 -6.43
CA CYS A 255 17.55 14.70 -7.75
C CYS A 255 18.18 13.58 -8.60
N PHE A 256 18.92 12.65 -8.00
CA PHE A 256 19.73 11.68 -8.76
C PHE A 256 19.13 10.27 -8.83
N THR A 257 18.36 9.82 -7.82
CA THR A 257 17.73 8.49 -7.86
C THR A 257 16.83 8.28 -9.09
N PRO A 258 15.92 9.21 -9.48
CA PRO A 258 15.04 8.99 -10.63
C PRO A 258 15.80 8.78 -11.95
N TYR A 259 16.86 9.58 -12.17
CA TYR A 259 17.71 9.52 -13.35
C TYR A 259 18.49 8.19 -13.41
N HIS A 260 19.24 7.84 -12.36
CA HIS A 260 20.03 6.60 -12.35
C HIS A 260 19.14 5.36 -12.37
N SER A 261 17.98 5.35 -11.70
CA SER A 261 17.06 4.22 -11.74
C SER A 261 16.49 3.97 -13.14
N ASN A 262 16.15 5.03 -13.88
CA ASN A 262 15.67 4.90 -15.27
C ASN A 262 16.79 4.40 -16.20
N LEU A 263 17.98 5.00 -16.09
CA LEU A 263 19.15 4.65 -16.90
C LEU A 263 19.64 3.22 -16.65
N MET A 264 19.69 2.77 -15.39
CA MET A 264 20.02 1.38 -15.02
C MET A 264 18.99 0.39 -15.58
N ARG A 265 17.70 0.71 -15.49
CA ARG A 265 16.63 -0.15 -16.03
C ARG A 265 16.78 -0.34 -17.54
N HIS A 266 16.94 0.75 -18.27
CA HIS A 266 17.01 0.73 -19.73
C HIS A 266 18.29 0.04 -20.25
N THR A 267 19.45 0.29 -19.63
CA THR A 267 20.71 -0.40 -19.97
C THR A 267 20.67 -1.89 -19.62
N ALA A 268 20.02 -2.28 -18.52
CA ALA A 268 19.83 -3.69 -18.16
C ALA A 268 18.85 -4.41 -19.12
N GLU A 269 17.80 -3.74 -19.59
CA GLU A 269 16.88 -4.29 -20.60
C GLU A 269 17.62 -4.58 -21.92
N ILE A 270 18.51 -3.69 -22.38
CA ILE A 270 19.34 -3.89 -23.58
C ILE A 270 20.32 -5.07 -23.40
N GLN A 271 21.03 -5.14 -22.26
CA GLN A 271 21.90 -6.27 -21.91
C GLN A 271 21.17 -7.62 -21.83
N ALA A 272 19.88 -7.62 -21.47
CA ALA A 272 19.08 -8.84 -21.39
C ALA A 272 18.68 -9.38 -22.77
N VAL A 273 18.54 -8.53 -23.78
CA VAL A 273 18.21 -8.92 -25.17
C VAL A 273 19.42 -9.53 -25.89
N SER A 274 20.64 -9.12 -25.54
CA SER A 274 21.86 -9.49 -26.28
C SER A 274 22.57 -10.77 -25.82
N SER A 275 22.12 -11.43 -24.75
CA SER A 275 22.84 -12.54 -24.13
C SER A 275 22.29 -13.92 -24.58
N PRO A 276 23.07 -14.76 -25.31
CA PRO A 276 22.57 -16.03 -25.83
C PRO A 276 22.48 -17.09 -24.72
N LYS A 277 21.30 -17.22 -24.09
CA LYS A 277 21.07 -18.23 -23.05
C LYS A 277 20.44 -19.50 -23.60
N LYS A 278 21.26 -20.57 -23.60
CA LYS A 278 20.81 -21.98 -23.63
C LYS A 278 19.71 -22.23 -22.59
N HIS A 279 18.80 -23.16 -22.91
CA HIS A 279 17.59 -23.47 -22.14
C HIS A 279 17.77 -23.59 -20.61
N LYS A 280 16.99 -22.79 -19.85
CA LYS A 280 15.91 -23.26 -18.93
C LYS A 280 15.46 -22.12 -17.99
N LYS A 281 14.24 -21.59 -18.20
CA LYS A 281 13.29 -20.99 -17.24
C LYS A 281 12.05 -20.54 -18.05
N LYS A 282 10.83 -20.95 -17.69
CA LYS A 282 9.97 -20.37 -16.65
C LYS A 282 9.79 -18.85 -16.86
N LYS A 283 8.73 -18.48 -17.58
CA LYS A 283 8.29 -17.08 -17.76
C LYS A 283 7.75 -16.54 -16.44
N GLU A 284 8.37 -15.49 -15.91
CA GLU A 284 7.69 -14.56 -15.00
C GLU A 284 6.87 -13.59 -15.87
N LYS A 285 5.60 -13.38 -15.49
CA LYS A 285 4.69 -12.48 -16.20
C LYS A 285 4.92 -11.03 -15.76
N LYS A 286 4.65 -10.08 -16.67
CA LYS A 286 4.53 -8.65 -16.31
C LYS A 286 3.51 -8.48 -15.18
N VAL A 287 3.78 -7.54 -14.28
CA VAL A 287 2.73 -6.95 -13.44
C VAL A 287 1.91 -6.03 -14.35
N GLU A 288 0.80 -6.56 -14.86
CA GLU A 288 -0.24 -5.80 -15.56
C GLU A 288 -0.98 -4.92 -14.53
N ASN A 289 -1.41 -3.72 -14.94
CA ASN A 289 -2.18 -2.86 -14.05
C ASN A 289 -3.57 -3.50 -13.82
N VAL A 290 -4.20 -3.23 -12.67
CA VAL A 290 -5.47 -3.88 -12.30
C VAL A 290 -6.59 -3.56 -13.32
N GLY A 291 -6.51 -2.43 -14.02
CA GLY A 291 -7.37 -2.11 -15.16
C GLY A 291 -7.15 -3.02 -16.37
N ASP A 292 -5.91 -3.21 -16.81
CA ASP A 292 -5.56 -4.05 -17.97
C ASP A 292 -6.04 -5.50 -17.79
N ILE A 293 -5.91 -6.03 -16.57
CA ILE A 293 -6.38 -7.39 -16.21
C ILE A 293 -7.91 -7.51 -16.30
N GLN A 294 -8.65 -6.43 -16.08
CA GLN A 294 -10.12 -6.43 -16.16
C GLN A 294 -10.64 -6.39 -17.60
N GLU A 295 -9.94 -5.73 -18.53
CA GLU A 295 -10.30 -5.71 -19.96
C GLU A 295 -9.82 -6.96 -20.73
N THR A 296 -8.61 -7.45 -20.44
CA THR A 296 -7.96 -8.47 -21.29
C THR A 296 -8.25 -9.92 -20.92
N THR A 297 -8.78 -10.19 -19.72
CA THR A 297 -8.97 -11.56 -19.22
C THR A 297 -10.42 -12.01 -19.31
N ASP A 298 -10.70 -13.03 -20.12
CA ASP A 298 -11.98 -13.75 -20.04
C ASP A 298 -12.09 -14.50 -18.71
N PHE A 299 -12.96 -14.03 -17.80
CA PHE A 299 -13.23 -14.67 -16.52
C PHE A 299 -14.22 -15.85 -16.66
N LEU A 300 -14.01 -16.69 -17.68
CA LEU A 300 -14.82 -17.88 -17.98
C LEU A 300 -13.96 -19.14 -17.92
N ILE A 301 -14.44 -20.18 -17.23
CA ILE A 301 -13.77 -21.47 -17.17
C ILE A 301 -14.00 -22.18 -18.51
N LYS A 302 -12.93 -22.40 -19.28
CA LYS A 302 -12.99 -23.21 -20.52
C LYS A 302 -13.06 -24.70 -20.16
N PRO A 303 -13.83 -25.52 -20.90
CA PRO A 303 -13.90 -26.96 -20.66
C PRO A 303 -12.61 -27.65 -21.12
N GLU A 304 -11.92 -28.32 -20.20
CA GLU A 304 -10.76 -29.17 -20.47
C GLU A 304 -11.00 -30.61 -19.98
N SER A 305 -10.40 -31.59 -20.66
CA SER A 305 -10.61 -33.03 -20.40
C SER A 305 -9.83 -33.59 -19.20
N LYS A 306 -9.03 -32.75 -18.53
CA LYS A 306 -8.44 -33.02 -17.22
C LYS A 306 -8.99 -32.00 -16.24
N VAL A 307 -9.15 -32.39 -14.98
CA VAL A 307 -9.51 -31.45 -13.90
C VAL A 307 -8.35 -30.47 -13.73
N ALA A 308 -8.44 -29.32 -14.40
CA ALA A 308 -7.48 -28.25 -14.24
C ALA A 308 -7.45 -27.86 -12.75
N THR A 309 -6.30 -28.05 -12.12
CA THR A 309 -6.03 -27.53 -10.77
C THR A 309 -5.95 -26.01 -10.88
N LEU A 310 -7.12 -25.38 -10.84
CA LEU A 310 -7.29 -23.94 -10.74
C LEU A 310 -6.52 -23.46 -9.51
N ASP A 311 -5.36 -22.84 -9.73
CA ASP A 311 -4.63 -22.18 -8.66
C ASP A 311 -5.42 -20.93 -8.26
N THR A 312 -6.15 -21.05 -7.16
CA THR A 312 -6.93 -19.93 -6.58
C THR A 312 -6.22 -19.31 -5.37
N SER A 313 -4.92 -19.57 -5.19
CA SER A 313 -4.13 -18.99 -4.09
C SER A 313 -4.06 -17.46 -4.17
N GLU A 314 -4.08 -16.89 -5.37
CA GLU A 314 -4.11 -15.44 -5.64
C GLU A 314 -5.53 -14.85 -5.75
N TRP A 315 -6.59 -15.67 -5.57
CA TRP A 315 -7.95 -15.15 -5.64
C TRP A 315 -8.28 -14.23 -4.46
N PRO A 316 -9.06 -13.15 -4.66
CA PRO A 316 -9.25 -12.12 -3.66
C PRO A 316 -10.23 -12.54 -2.56
N LEU A 317 -10.01 -11.98 -1.35
CA LEU A 317 -10.96 -12.01 -0.23
C LEU A 317 -11.41 -13.44 0.13
N LEU A 318 -12.72 -13.68 0.22
CA LEU A 318 -13.30 -14.97 0.63
C LEU A 318 -13.15 -16.07 -0.44
N LEU A 319 -12.71 -15.73 -1.65
CA LEU A 319 -12.41 -16.69 -2.71
C LEU A 319 -10.95 -17.17 -2.73
N LYS A 320 -10.08 -16.65 -1.86
CA LYS A 320 -8.68 -17.10 -1.75
C LYS A 320 -8.62 -18.59 -1.36
N ASN A 321 -7.87 -19.42 -2.07
CA ASN A 321 -7.86 -20.88 -1.87
C ASN A 321 -9.27 -21.50 -1.91
N PHE A 322 -10.09 -21.13 -2.90
CA PHE A 322 -11.38 -21.76 -3.16
C PHE A 322 -11.24 -23.23 -3.64
N ASP A 323 -10.14 -23.56 -4.30
CA ASP A 323 -9.78 -24.93 -4.73
C ASP A 323 -9.68 -25.90 -3.55
N LYS A 324 -9.17 -25.45 -2.39
CA LYS A 324 -8.99 -26.23 -1.16
C LYS A 324 -10.28 -26.50 -0.38
N LEU A 325 -11.42 -25.97 -0.83
CA LEU A 325 -12.71 -26.24 -0.21
C LEU A 325 -13.26 -27.60 -0.64
N ASN A 326 -13.70 -28.40 0.34
CA ASN A 326 -14.36 -29.68 0.12
C ASN A 326 -15.61 -29.52 -0.75
N ILE A 327 -15.80 -30.42 -1.72
CA ILE A 327 -16.90 -30.36 -2.69
C ILE A 327 -18.05 -31.24 -2.20
N ARG A 328 -19.21 -30.65 -1.87
CA ARG A 328 -20.44 -31.43 -1.59
C ARG A 328 -21.19 -31.78 -2.88
N THR A 329 -21.14 -30.90 -3.87
CA THR A 329 -21.65 -31.12 -5.22
C THR A 329 -21.04 -30.12 -6.20
N ALA A 330 -20.66 -30.58 -7.39
CA ALA A 330 -20.18 -29.71 -8.46
C ALA A 330 -21.32 -29.06 -9.26
N HIS A 331 -22.54 -29.60 -9.21
CA HIS A 331 -23.64 -29.20 -10.07
C HIS A 331 -24.50 -28.10 -9.44
N TYR A 332 -24.55 -26.94 -10.10
CA TYR A 332 -25.48 -25.85 -9.81
C TYR A 332 -25.75 -25.03 -11.07
N THR A 333 -26.88 -24.31 -11.08
CA THR A 333 -27.18 -23.33 -12.13
C THR A 333 -26.76 -21.95 -11.63
N PRO A 334 -25.72 -21.31 -12.19
CA PRO A 334 -25.36 -19.95 -11.82
C PRO A 334 -26.48 -18.98 -12.21
N LEU A 335 -26.68 -17.94 -11.40
CA LEU A 335 -27.61 -16.86 -11.70
C LEU A 335 -26.83 -15.58 -12.02
N PRO A 336 -27.29 -14.73 -12.96
CA PRO A 336 -26.59 -13.48 -13.32
C PRO A 336 -26.63 -12.42 -12.21
N ASN A 337 -27.44 -12.65 -11.17
CA ASN A 337 -27.62 -11.78 -10.02
C ASN A 337 -26.41 -11.73 -9.08
N GLY A 338 -26.26 -10.60 -8.36
CA GLY A 338 -25.11 -10.33 -7.49
C GLY A 338 -23.86 -9.92 -8.28
N SER A 339 -22.78 -9.57 -7.59
CA SER A 339 -21.50 -9.26 -8.22
C SER A 339 -20.33 -9.58 -7.28
N ASN A 340 -19.20 -10.02 -7.84
CA ASN A 340 -17.98 -10.23 -7.07
C ASN A 340 -17.63 -8.94 -6.29
N PRO A 341 -17.22 -9.02 -5.01
CA PRO A 341 -17.04 -7.84 -4.15
C PRO A 341 -16.16 -6.73 -4.74
N LEU A 342 -15.13 -7.07 -5.52
CA LEU A 342 -14.26 -6.08 -6.17
C LEU A 342 -14.84 -5.51 -7.47
N LYS A 343 -15.72 -6.25 -8.15
CA LYS A 343 -16.41 -5.85 -9.40
C LYS A 343 -17.82 -5.28 -9.17
N ARG A 344 -18.16 -4.88 -7.94
CA ARG A 344 -19.37 -4.08 -7.68
C ARG A 344 -19.24 -2.72 -8.37
N ASN A 345 -20.35 -2.19 -8.90
CA ASN A 345 -20.44 -0.78 -9.28
C ASN A 345 -20.10 0.10 -8.06
N ILE A 346 -19.60 1.32 -8.27
CA ILE A 346 -19.06 2.13 -7.16
C ILE A 346 -20.08 2.42 -6.07
N HIS A 347 -21.35 2.64 -6.43
CA HIS A 347 -22.42 2.90 -5.48
C HIS A 347 -22.65 1.71 -4.54
N ASP A 348 -22.79 0.49 -5.08
CA ASP A 348 -22.92 -0.73 -4.27
C ASP A 348 -21.62 -1.11 -3.57
N TYR A 349 -20.46 -0.77 -4.13
CA TYR A 349 -19.15 -0.95 -3.51
C TYR A 349 -19.05 -0.12 -2.22
N VAL A 350 -19.36 1.19 -2.29
CA VAL A 350 -19.42 2.10 -1.14
C VAL A 350 -20.48 1.62 -0.13
N ARG A 351 -21.70 1.30 -0.59
CA ARG A 351 -22.80 0.82 0.28
C ARG A 351 -22.54 -0.55 0.91
N SER A 352 -21.57 -1.32 0.42
CA SER A 352 -21.12 -2.59 1.01
C SER A 352 -19.70 -2.51 1.57
N GLY A 353 -19.19 -1.30 1.79
CA GLY A 353 -17.81 -1.04 2.16
C GLY A 353 -17.56 -0.71 3.63
N PHE A 354 -16.29 -0.68 3.99
CA PHE A 354 -15.80 -0.09 5.23
C PHE A 354 -14.44 0.59 4.99
N ILE A 355 -14.02 1.44 5.92
CA ILE A 355 -12.74 2.16 5.89
C ILE A 355 -11.89 1.72 7.09
N ASN A 356 -10.60 1.43 6.87
CA ASN A 356 -9.62 1.26 7.95
C ASN A 356 -9.04 2.64 8.29
N LEU A 357 -9.69 3.39 9.19
CA LEU A 357 -9.36 4.80 9.42
C LEU A 357 -8.27 4.98 10.48
N ASP A 358 -7.31 5.89 10.25
CA ASP A 358 -6.51 6.48 11.33
C ASP A 358 -7.32 7.59 11.97
N LYS A 359 -7.90 7.31 13.14
CA LYS A 359 -8.65 8.30 13.90
C LYS A 359 -7.67 9.39 14.40
N PRO A 360 -7.88 10.68 14.08
CA PRO A 360 -7.07 11.75 14.66
C PRO A 360 -7.32 11.90 16.16
N ALA A 361 -6.35 12.48 16.87
CA ALA A 361 -6.53 12.90 18.26
C ALA A 361 -7.48 14.12 18.32
N ASN A 362 -8.23 14.20 19.43
CA ASN A 362 -9.22 15.22 19.82
C ASN A 362 -10.70 14.92 19.53
N PRO A 363 -11.19 14.65 18.29
CA PRO A 363 -12.60 14.36 18.09
C PRO A 363 -12.96 12.97 18.63
N SER A 364 -14.20 12.79 19.07
CA SER A 364 -14.72 11.47 19.45
C SER A 364 -14.90 10.56 18.24
N SER A 365 -14.94 9.23 18.45
CA SER A 365 -15.27 8.31 17.35
C SER A 365 -16.63 8.58 16.70
N HIS A 366 -17.60 9.12 17.44
CA HIS A 366 -18.94 9.40 16.90
C HIS A 366 -18.92 10.60 15.95
N GLU A 367 -18.20 11.67 16.28
CA GLU A 367 -18.03 12.83 15.40
C GLU A 367 -17.30 12.46 14.11
N VAL A 368 -16.18 11.73 14.21
CA VAL A 368 -15.42 11.22 13.06
C VAL A 368 -16.29 10.39 12.12
N VAL A 369 -17.11 9.49 12.68
CA VAL A 369 -18.02 8.61 11.91
C VAL A 369 -19.19 9.40 11.30
N ALA A 370 -19.64 10.48 11.94
CA ALA A 370 -20.64 11.41 11.40
C ALA A 370 -20.08 12.30 10.29
N TRP A 371 -18.81 12.71 10.36
CA TRP A 371 -18.13 13.43 9.27
C TRP A 371 -17.91 12.54 8.06
N ILE A 372 -17.44 11.30 8.22
CA ILE A 372 -17.33 10.33 7.12
C ILE A 372 -18.68 10.08 6.44
N ARG A 373 -19.75 9.98 7.24
CA ARG A 373 -21.13 9.88 6.70
C ARG A 373 -21.49 11.07 5.81
N ARG A 374 -21.17 12.29 6.25
CA ARG A 374 -21.44 13.53 5.50
C ARG A 374 -20.59 13.62 4.24
N ILE A 375 -19.31 13.28 4.31
CA ILE A 375 -18.38 13.27 3.16
C ILE A 375 -18.92 12.32 2.08
N LEU A 376 -19.15 11.04 2.42
CA LEU A 376 -19.60 10.02 1.47
C LEU A 376 -21.07 10.17 1.05
N ARG A 377 -21.83 11.07 1.67
CA ARG A 377 -23.29 11.27 1.47
C ARG A 377 -24.10 9.98 1.59
N VAL A 378 -23.81 9.20 2.63
CA VAL A 378 -24.47 7.92 2.95
C VAL A 378 -25.43 8.08 4.13
N GLU A 379 -26.46 7.25 4.22
CA GLU A 379 -27.50 7.32 5.26
C GLU A 379 -26.96 6.87 6.63
N LYS A 380 -26.15 5.80 6.63
CA LYS A 380 -25.70 5.12 7.84
C LYS A 380 -24.21 4.76 7.84
N THR A 381 -23.58 5.01 8.98
CA THR A 381 -22.22 4.56 9.31
C THR A 381 -22.17 4.00 10.73
N GLY A 382 -21.11 3.26 11.08
CA GLY A 382 -20.86 2.74 12.42
C GLY A 382 -19.42 2.24 12.56
N HIS A 383 -18.95 1.91 13.77
CA HIS A 383 -17.52 1.64 13.99
C HIS A 383 -17.18 0.49 14.96
N SER A 384 -15.99 -0.11 14.80
CA SER A 384 -15.47 -1.28 15.54
C SER A 384 -15.17 -1.10 17.04
N GLY A 385 -15.73 -0.07 17.67
CA GLY A 385 -15.57 0.23 19.09
C GLY A 385 -14.90 1.58 19.32
N THR A 386 -15.46 2.32 20.27
CA THR A 386 -15.11 3.70 20.60
C THR A 386 -13.65 3.81 21.02
N LEU A 387 -12.96 4.81 20.47
CA LEU A 387 -11.70 5.32 20.98
C LEU A 387 -12.00 6.62 21.75
N ASP A 388 -11.36 6.80 22.90
CA ASP A 388 -11.48 8.06 23.65
C ASP A 388 -11.01 9.25 22.76
N PRO A 389 -11.49 10.48 23.01
CA PRO A 389 -11.15 11.67 22.22
C PRO A 389 -9.66 11.80 21.85
N LYS A 390 -8.75 11.66 22.83
CA LYS A 390 -7.29 11.79 22.66
C LYS A 390 -6.60 10.59 21.99
N VAL A 391 -7.30 9.47 21.78
CA VAL A 391 -6.69 8.21 21.31
C VAL A 391 -6.73 8.14 19.79
N THR A 392 -5.62 7.72 19.18
CA THR A 392 -5.44 7.65 17.72
C THR A 392 -5.45 6.22 17.18
N GLY A 393 -5.31 6.07 15.85
CA GLY A 393 -5.13 4.78 15.20
C GLY A 393 -6.43 4.11 14.75
N CYS A 394 -6.34 2.80 14.56
CA CYS A 394 -7.28 1.98 13.80
C CYS A 394 -8.72 2.10 14.30
N LEU A 395 -9.57 2.73 13.50
CA LEU A 395 -11.03 2.78 13.67
C LEU A 395 -11.66 2.24 12.37
N ILE A 396 -12.14 1.00 12.41
CA ILE A 396 -12.87 0.45 11.27
C ILE A 396 -14.24 1.15 11.23
N VAL A 397 -14.51 1.89 10.16
CA VAL A 397 -15.78 2.58 9.92
C VAL A 397 -16.56 1.83 8.85
N CYS A 398 -17.60 1.13 9.25
CA CYS A 398 -18.51 0.42 8.35
C CYS A 398 -19.52 1.38 7.73
N VAL A 399 -19.77 1.24 6.44
CA VAL A 399 -20.73 2.03 5.66
C VAL A 399 -21.97 1.19 5.34
N GLU A 400 -23.16 1.76 5.51
CA GLU A 400 -24.46 1.22 5.08
C GLU A 400 -24.68 -0.28 5.41
N ARG A 401 -24.63 -1.17 4.42
CA ARG A 401 -24.85 -2.62 4.60
C ARG A 401 -23.79 -3.22 5.53
N ALA A 402 -22.55 -2.75 5.47
CA ALA A 402 -21.48 -3.21 6.34
C ALA A 402 -21.73 -2.87 7.82
N THR A 403 -22.62 -1.91 8.15
CA THR A 403 -22.99 -1.64 9.55
C THR A 403 -23.62 -2.84 10.25
N ARG A 404 -24.12 -3.83 9.48
CA ARG A 404 -24.59 -5.12 9.99
C ARG A 404 -23.51 -5.92 10.73
N LEU A 405 -22.22 -5.65 10.45
CA LEU A 405 -21.04 -6.29 11.06
C LEU A 405 -20.45 -5.53 12.26
N VAL A 406 -20.91 -4.32 12.56
CA VAL A 406 -20.32 -3.48 13.63
C VAL A 406 -20.25 -4.21 14.98
N LYS A 407 -21.25 -5.02 15.34
CA LYS A 407 -21.27 -5.77 16.60
C LYS A 407 -20.18 -6.85 16.69
N SER A 408 -19.85 -7.55 15.59
CA SER A 408 -18.73 -8.51 15.61
C SER A 408 -17.39 -7.78 15.68
N GLN A 409 -17.23 -6.68 14.92
CA GLN A 409 -16.01 -5.86 14.96
C GLN A 409 -15.77 -5.20 16.33
N GLN A 410 -16.82 -4.80 17.04
CA GLN A 410 -16.74 -4.32 18.42
C GLN A 410 -16.24 -5.40 19.38
N SER A 411 -16.71 -6.64 19.21
CA SER A 411 -16.40 -7.79 20.08
C SER A 411 -15.03 -8.43 19.80
N ALA A 412 -14.43 -8.18 18.63
CA ALA A 412 -13.12 -8.74 18.26
C ALA A 412 -11.97 -8.19 19.13
N GLY A 413 -10.89 -8.97 19.30
CA GLY A 413 -9.69 -8.54 20.03
C GLY A 413 -9.04 -7.27 19.46
N LYS A 414 -8.33 -6.53 20.31
CA LYS A 414 -7.72 -5.23 19.99
C LYS A 414 -6.25 -5.20 20.45
N GLU A 415 -5.40 -4.48 19.73
CA GLU A 415 -4.04 -4.15 20.20
C GLU A 415 -3.81 -2.66 20.27
N TYR A 416 -2.99 -2.26 21.24
CA TYR A 416 -2.61 -0.89 21.47
C TYR A 416 -1.10 -0.76 21.67
N VAL A 417 -0.57 0.40 21.32
CA VAL A 417 0.68 0.92 21.88
C VAL A 417 0.30 2.04 22.84
N GLY A 418 0.66 1.89 24.10
CA GLY A 418 0.35 2.82 25.18
C GLY A 418 1.62 3.43 25.78
N ILE A 419 1.49 4.65 26.27
CA ILE A 419 2.50 5.30 27.10
C ILE A 419 1.95 5.42 28.53
N VAL A 420 2.61 4.77 29.48
CA VAL A 420 2.38 4.99 30.91
C VAL A 420 3.32 6.09 31.40
N ARG A 421 2.80 6.99 32.23
CA ARG A 421 3.58 7.93 33.03
C ARG A 421 3.53 7.49 34.49
N LEU A 422 4.68 7.16 35.05
CA LEU A 422 4.83 6.87 36.48
C LEU A 422 4.95 8.21 37.25
N HIS A 423 4.42 8.26 38.47
CA HIS A 423 4.47 9.51 39.23
C HIS A 423 5.87 9.77 39.81
N ASN A 424 6.50 8.71 40.35
CA ASN A 424 7.92 8.68 40.76
C ASN A 424 8.76 7.77 39.87
N ALA A 425 10.08 7.95 39.91
CA ALA A 425 11.02 7.10 39.19
C ALA A 425 11.12 5.73 39.87
N ILE A 426 11.32 4.70 39.05
CA ILE A 426 11.66 3.34 39.49
C ILE A 426 13.15 3.09 39.24
N GLU A 427 13.76 2.20 40.00
CA GLU A 427 15.21 1.97 40.01
C GLU A 427 15.69 1.22 38.76
N ASN A 428 14.85 0.38 38.18
CA ASN A 428 15.24 -0.50 37.08
C ASN A 428 14.05 -0.75 36.12
N GLU A 429 14.29 -0.63 34.81
CA GLU A 429 13.35 -0.96 33.74
C GLU A 429 12.76 -2.38 33.88
N LEU A 430 13.53 -3.33 34.41
CA LEU A 430 13.09 -4.69 34.67
C LEU A 430 11.92 -4.77 35.67
N GLN A 431 11.79 -3.81 36.59
CA GLN A 431 10.63 -3.72 37.50
C GLN A 431 9.35 -3.44 36.71
N LEU A 432 9.39 -2.50 35.75
CA LEU A 432 8.26 -2.18 34.88
C LEU A 432 7.89 -3.35 33.97
N SER A 433 8.89 -4.04 33.40
CA SER A 433 8.67 -5.22 32.56
C SER A 433 7.95 -6.34 33.33
N ARG A 434 8.46 -6.69 34.53
CA ARG A 434 7.83 -7.71 35.40
C ARG A 434 6.43 -7.31 35.88
N ALA A 435 6.21 -6.04 36.21
CA ALA A 435 4.90 -5.54 36.61
C ALA A 435 3.88 -5.58 35.44
N LEU A 436 4.34 -5.36 34.21
CA LEU A 436 3.52 -5.50 33.01
C LEU A 436 3.20 -6.98 32.72
N GLU A 437 4.18 -7.87 32.82
CA GLU A 437 4.01 -9.32 32.68
C GLU A 437 3.06 -9.91 33.74
N THR A 438 3.13 -9.43 34.99
CA THR A 438 2.18 -9.76 36.07
C THR A 438 0.74 -9.35 35.73
N LEU A 439 0.56 -8.36 34.86
CA LEU A 439 -0.73 -7.89 34.36
C LEU A 439 -1.06 -8.49 32.98
N THR A 440 -0.78 -9.78 32.81
CA THR A 440 -1.27 -10.60 31.68
C THR A 440 -2.31 -11.63 32.15
N GLY A 441 -3.02 -12.25 31.22
CA GLY A 441 -4.11 -13.19 31.53
C GLY A 441 -5.40 -12.49 31.95
N ALA A 442 -6.22 -13.17 32.74
CA ALA A 442 -7.56 -12.72 33.13
C ALA A 442 -7.51 -11.74 34.30
N LEU A 443 -7.73 -10.45 34.03
CA LEU A 443 -7.61 -9.37 35.01
C LEU A 443 -8.95 -8.82 35.47
N PHE A 444 -9.06 -8.52 36.76
CA PHE A 444 -10.12 -7.66 37.28
C PHE A 444 -9.93 -6.22 36.79
N GLN A 445 -10.97 -5.64 36.21
CA GLN A 445 -11.05 -4.23 35.86
C GLN A 445 -12.39 -3.63 36.27
N ARG A 446 -12.35 -2.38 36.73
CA ARG A 446 -13.53 -1.52 36.81
C ARG A 446 -13.39 -0.40 35.77
N PRO A 447 -14.44 -0.08 34.99
CA PRO A 447 -14.40 1.04 34.05
C PRO A 447 -13.99 2.36 34.74
N PRO A 448 -13.32 3.27 34.01
CA PRO A 448 -13.05 4.63 34.51
C PRO A 448 -14.36 5.41 34.71
N LEU A 449 -14.28 6.57 35.37
CA LEU A 449 -15.45 7.44 35.63
C LEU A 449 -16.16 7.86 34.34
N ILE A 450 -15.39 8.23 33.32
CA ILE A 450 -15.90 8.56 31.98
C ILE A 450 -15.76 7.31 31.11
N ALA A 451 -16.88 6.61 30.91
CA ALA A 451 -16.97 5.37 30.14
C ALA A 451 -18.35 5.23 29.50
N ALA A 452 -18.43 4.61 28.31
CA ALA A 452 -19.69 4.33 27.62
C ALA A 452 -20.48 3.12 28.20
N VAL A 453 -20.04 2.56 29.33
CA VAL A 453 -20.58 1.34 29.94
C VAL A 453 -20.66 1.47 31.45
N LYS A 454 -21.65 0.81 32.08
CA LYS A 454 -21.88 0.87 33.53
C LYS A 454 -20.64 0.47 34.32
N ARG A 455 -20.30 1.26 35.36
CA ARG A 455 -19.07 1.15 36.15
C ARG A 455 -19.11 0.02 37.21
N GLN A 456 -19.18 -1.22 36.75
CA GLN A 456 -19.14 -2.44 37.57
C GLN A 456 -17.79 -3.17 37.43
N LEU A 457 -17.43 -3.97 38.44
CA LEU A 457 -16.26 -4.84 38.36
C LEU A 457 -16.51 -5.96 37.34
N ARG A 458 -15.50 -6.28 36.52
CA ARG A 458 -15.56 -7.34 35.52
C ARG A 458 -14.17 -7.93 35.25
N VAL A 459 -14.13 -9.15 34.74
CA VAL A 459 -12.89 -9.76 34.24
C VAL A 459 -12.68 -9.36 32.77
N ARG A 460 -11.43 -9.07 32.38
CA ARG A 460 -11.00 -8.88 30.99
C ARG A 460 -9.62 -9.47 30.77
N THR A 461 -9.44 -10.16 29.65
CA THR A 461 -8.16 -10.85 29.36
C THR A 461 -7.20 -9.96 28.57
N ILE A 462 -5.96 -9.85 29.07
CA ILE A 462 -4.81 -9.44 28.28
C ILE A 462 -4.14 -10.72 27.78
N TYR A 463 -4.06 -10.88 26.46
CA TYR A 463 -3.51 -12.08 25.83
C TYR A 463 -1.98 -12.06 25.84
N GLU A 464 -1.40 -10.88 25.61
CA GLU A 464 0.05 -10.68 25.53
C GLU A 464 0.36 -9.19 25.79
N SER A 465 1.51 -8.90 26.37
CA SER A 465 2.01 -7.54 26.54
C SER A 465 3.53 -7.50 26.48
N LYS A 466 4.08 -6.42 25.94
CA LYS A 466 5.52 -6.25 25.76
C LYS A 466 5.95 -4.82 26.09
N LEU A 467 6.93 -4.67 26.97
CA LEU A 467 7.62 -3.39 27.15
C LEU A 467 8.50 -3.12 25.92
N ILE A 468 8.45 -1.90 25.41
CA ILE A 468 9.23 -1.45 24.24
C ILE A 468 10.42 -0.61 24.68
N GLU A 469 10.19 0.34 25.59
CA GLU A 469 11.20 1.30 26.07
C GLU A 469 10.75 1.90 27.40
N TYR A 470 11.69 2.23 28.30
CA TYR A 470 11.44 3.04 29.48
C TYR A 470 12.47 4.17 29.62
N ASP A 471 11.99 5.40 29.79
CA ASP A 471 12.79 6.60 30.09
C ASP A 471 12.66 6.93 31.59
N PRO A 472 13.72 6.72 32.41
CA PRO A 472 13.68 6.99 33.85
C PRO A 472 13.58 8.49 34.19
N GLU A 473 14.19 9.37 33.41
CA GLU A 473 14.19 10.82 33.66
C GLU A 473 12.78 11.40 33.46
N ARG A 474 12.13 11.02 32.36
CA ARG A 474 10.77 11.46 32.03
C ARG A 474 9.69 10.68 32.75
N ARG A 475 10.05 9.51 33.31
CA ARG A 475 9.16 8.53 33.96
C ARG A 475 8.10 7.99 33.00
N LEU A 476 8.52 7.71 31.76
CA LEU A 476 7.64 7.27 30.67
C LEU A 476 8.00 5.87 30.22
N GLY A 477 7.03 4.95 30.26
CA GLY A 477 7.15 3.60 29.70
C GLY A 477 6.29 3.43 28.46
N ILE A 478 6.86 2.94 27.37
CA ILE A 478 6.16 2.62 26.13
C ILE A 478 5.96 1.10 26.08
N PHE A 479 4.72 0.65 25.90
CA PHE A 479 4.38 -0.77 25.84
C PHE A 479 3.37 -1.08 24.74
N TRP A 480 3.44 -2.29 24.20
CA TRP A 480 2.41 -2.89 23.35
C TRP A 480 1.58 -3.89 24.16
N VAL A 481 0.30 -4.01 23.84
CA VAL A 481 -0.64 -4.92 24.53
C VAL A 481 -1.70 -5.44 23.57
N SER A 482 -1.93 -6.76 23.61
CA SER A 482 -3.01 -7.47 22.92
C SER A 482 -4.06 -7.92 23.92
N CYS A 483 -5.34 -7.58 23.69
CA CYS A 483 -6.37 -7.72 24.71
C CYS A 483 -7.79 -7.95 24.17
N GLU A 484 -8.64 -8.46 25.05
CA GLU A 484 -10.07 -8.67 24.84
C GLU A 484 -10.82 -7.34 24.64
N ALA A 485 -11.93 -7.38 23.90
CA ALA A 485 -12.80 -6.23 23.70
C ALA A 485 -13.34 -5.65 25.02
N GLY A 486 -13.14 -4.34 25.21
CA GLY A 486 -13.56 -3.62 26.41
C GLY A 486 -12.55 -3.64 27.56
N THR A 487 -11.33 -4.14 27.34
CA THR A 487 -10.18 -3.88 28.23
C THR A 487 -9.86 -2.39 28.23
N TYR A 488 -9.77 -1.78 29.41
CA TYR A 488 -9.42 -0.36 29.56
C TYR A 488 -7.92 -0.19 29.80
N ILE A 489 -7.18 0.24 28.78
CA ILE A 489 -5.74 0.49 28.91
C ILE A 489 -5.44 1.62 29.91
N ARG A 490 -6.36 2.60 30.06
CA ARG A 490 -6.28 3.60 31.13
C ARG A 490 -6.26 2.98 32.53
N THR A 491 -7.08 1.97 32.76
CA THR A 491 -7.13 1.21 34.02
C THR A 491 -5.87 0.35 34.18
N LEU A 492 -5.37 -0.25 33.10
CA LEU A 492 -4.09 -0.98 33.10
C LEU A 492 -2.92 -0.09 33.56
N CYS A 493 -2.77 1.13 33.04
CA CYS A 493 -1.71 2.05 33.46
C CYS A 493 -1.81 2.43 34.95
N VAL A 494 -3.02 2.54 35.50
CA VAL A 494 -3.22 2.77 36.94
C VAL A 494 -2.83 1.53 37.74
N HIS A 495 -3.25 0.34 37.31
CA HIS A 495 -2.89 -0.92 37.99
C HIS A 495 -1.37 -1.16 37.97
N LEU A 496 -0.71 -0.87 36.84
CA LEU A 496 0.74 -0.95 36.71
C LEU A 496 1.46 -0.03 37.71
N GLY A 497 0.96 1.21 37.87
CA GLY A 497 1.45 2.13 38.89
C GLY A 497 1.21 1.68 40.34
N LEU A 498 0.11 0.97 40.61
CA LEU A 498 -0.18 0.39 41.92
C LEU A 498 0.74 -0.80 42.24
N VAL A 499 0.96 -1.70 41.26
CA VAL A 499 1.89 -2.84 41.39
C VAL A 499 3.33 -2.38 41.65
N LEU A 500 3.73 -1.26 41.05
CA LEU A 500 5.05 -0.64 41.25
C LEU A 500 5.15 0.24 42.51
N GLY A 501 4.06 0.45 43.26
CA GLY A 501 4.01 1.33 44.44
C GLY A 501 4.15 2.84 44.16
N VAL A 502 4.74 3.24 43.04
CA VAL A 502 4.99 4.65 42.68
C VAL A 502 3.76 5.41 42.14
N GLY A 503 2.68 4.70 41.78
CA GLY A 503 1.53 5.28 41.09
C GLY A 503 1.80 5.59 39.61
N GLY A 504 0.75 5.59 38.80
CA GLY A 504 0.88 5.80 37.36
C GLY A 504 -0.43 6.08 36.65
N GLN A 505 -0.32 6.68 35.47
CA GLN A 505 -1.45 7.07 34.62
C GLN A 505 -1.13 6.88 33.14
N MET A 506 -2.17 6.78 32.31
CA MET A 506 -2.01 6.72 30.85
C MET A 506 -1.74 8.12 30.30
N GLN A 507 -0.58 8.31 29.69
CA GLN A 507 -0.16 9.55 29.04
C GLN A 507 -0.81 9.66 27.67
N GLU A 508 -0.55 8.67 26.80
CA GLU A 508 -1.01 8.60 25.41
C GLU A 508 -1.32 7.15 25.03
N LEU A 509 -2.11 6.97 23.97
CA LEU A 509 -2.53 5.66 23.48
C LEU A 509 -2.85 5.72 21.98
N ARG A 510 -2.39 4.72 21.24
CA ARG A 510 -2.74 4.45 19.84
C ARG A 510 -3.27 3.03 19.71
N ARG A 511 -4.39 2.83 19.01
CA ARG A 511 -4.89 1.50 18.67
C ARG A 511 -4.24 1.03 17.37
N VAL A 512 -3.33 0.06 17.45
CA VAL A 512 -2.57 -0.42 16.28
C VAL A 512 -3.27 -1.54 15.51
N ARG A 513 -4.25 -2.23 16.11
CA ARG A 513 -5.10 -3.22 15.42
C ARG A 513 -6.49 -3.34 16.04
N SER A 514 -7.49 -3.56 15.20
CA SER A 514 -8.88 -3.81 15.55
C SER A 514 -9.41 -5.05 14.81
N GLY A 515 -9.48 -6.19 15.49
CA GLY A 515 -9.90 -7.44 14.85
C GLY A 515 -8.89 -7.88 13.77
N VAL A 516 -9.36 -8.06 12.54
CA VAL A 516 -8.56 -8.58 11.41
C VAL A 516 -7.72 -7.50 10.68
N LEU A 517 -7.74 -6.24 11.13
CA LEU A 517 -7.01 -5.15 10.49
C LEU A 517 -6.12 -4.39 11.48
N GLY A 518 -4.84 -4.30 11.13
CA GLY A 518 -3.84 -3.47 11.76
C GLY A 518 -3.54 -2.17 10.99
N GLU A 519 -2.55 -1.44 11.47
CA GLU A 519 -2.10 -0.19 10.84
C GLU A 519 -1.32 -0.35 9.53
N LYS A 520 -0.80 -1.54 9.29
CA LYS A 520 -0.13 -1.91 8.03
C LYS A 520 -1.12 -2.28 6.93
N ASP A 521 -2.39 -2.54 7.27
CA ASP A 521 -3.42 -3.03 6.33
C ASP A 521 -4.12 -1.90 5.57
N ASN A 522 -3.33 -1.03 4.93
CA ASN A 522 -3.78 0.16 4.19
C ASN A 522 -4.73 1.01 5.07
N MET A 523 -4.21 1.50 6.19
CA MET A 523 -4.91 2.50 6.98
C MET A 523 -4.89 3.85 6.25
N VAL A 524 -6.00 4.59 6.31
CA VAL A 524 -6.19 5.87 5.60
C VAL A 524 -6.69 6.95 6.57
N THR A 525 -6.38 8.22 6.29
CA THR A 525 -6.81 9.36 7.10
C THR A 525 -8.18 9.89 6.64
N MET A 526 -8.77 10.82 7.40
CA MET A 526 -9.97 11.53 6.91
C MET A 526 -9.69 12.43 5.70
N HIS A 527 -8.44 12.88 5.50
CA HIS A 527 -8.07 13.64 4.31
C HIS A 527 -8.17 12.76 3.06
N ASP A 528 -7.61 11.54 3.11
CA ASP A 528 -7.74 10.58 2.01
C ASP A 528 -9.22 10.28 1.67
N VAL A 529 -10.11 10.20 2.67
CA VAL A 529 -11.55 9.99 2.47
C VAL A 529 -12.22 11.19 1.79
N LEU A 530 -11.86 12.41 2.19
CA LEU A 530 -12.37 13.65 1.58
C LEU A 530 -11.88 13.79 0.14
N ASP A 531 -10.58 13.61 -0.08
CA ASP A 531 -9.92 13.76 -1.38
C ASP A 531 -10.42 12.69 -2.37
N ALA A 532 -10.60 11.45 -1.93
CA ALA A 532 -11.15 10.38 -2.75
C ALA A 532 -12.60 10.65 -3.17
N GLN A 533 -13.43 11.22 -2.29
CA GLN A 533 -14.79 11.62 -2.65
C GLN A 533 -14.79 12.82 -3.60
N TRP A 534 -13.94 13.80 -3.36
CA TRP A 534 -13.79 14.98 -4.23
C TRP A 534 -13.34 14.59 -5.64
N GLN A 535 -12.36 13.68 -5.75
CA GLN A 535 -11.85 13.13 -7.01
C GLN A 535 -12.94 12.41 -7.80
N TYR A 536 -13.75 11.57 -7.14
CA TYR A 536 -14.90 10.93 -7.78
C TYR A 536 -15.95 11.95 -8.23
N ASP A 537 -16.22 12.99 -7.43
CA ASP A 537 -17.24 13.98 -7.75
C ASP A 537 -16.89 14.81 -8.99
N HIS A 538 -15.65 15.29 -9.09
CA HIS A 538 -15.21 16.19 -10.15
C HIS A 538 -14.71 15.44 -11.39
N ASN A 539 -13.95 14.36 -11.21
CA ASN A 539 -13.26 13.66 -12.29
C ASN A 539 -13.86 12.30 -12.66
N LYS A 540 -14.89 11.83 -11.92
CA LYS A 540 -15.52 10.49 -12.07
C LYS A 540 -14.55 9.31 -11.93
N ASP A 541 -13.37 9.57 -11.38
CA ASP A 541 -12.34 8.58 -11.12
C ASP A 541 -12.65 7.81 -9.83
N GLU A 542 -12.97 6.53 -9.98
CA GLU A 542 -13.29 5.62 -8.87
C GLU A 542 -12.06 5.08 -8.14
N THR A 543 -10.85 5.21 -8.70
CA THR A 543 -9.66 4.47 -8.23
C THR A 543 -9.29 4.82 -6.80
N TYR A 544 -9.34 6.10 -6.44
CA TYR A 544 -9.02 6.55 -5.09
C TYR A 544 -10.10 6.10 -4.09
N LEU A 545 -11.38 6.17 -4.46
CA LEU A 545 -12.48 5.74 -3.60
C LEU A 545 -12.44 4.22 -3.34
N ARG A 546 -12.03 3.42 -4.35
CA ARG A 546 -11.75 1.97 -4.25
C ARG A 546 -10.45 1.63 -3.50
N ARG A 547 -9.51 2.58 -3.34
CA ARG A 547 -8.32 2.44 -2.47
C ARG A 547 -8.65 2.70 -0.99
N VAL A 548 -9.53 3.67 -0.73
CA VAL A 548 -9.91 4.11 0.62
C VAL A 548 -10.92 3.18 1.28
N ILE A 549 -11.87 2.65 0.50
CA ILE A 549 -12.95 1.79 0.96
C ILE A 549 -12.65 0.34 0.58
N PHE A 550 -12.80 -0.59 1.51
CA PHE A 550 -12.70 -2.04 1.27
C PHE A 550 -14.09 -2.70 1.30
N PRO A 551 -14.35 -3.76 0.50
CA PRO A 551 -15.59 -4.53 0.61
C PRO A 551 -15.69 -5.23 1.97
N LEU A 552 -16.89 -5.27 2.55
CA LEU A 552 -17.17 -5.89 3.87
C LEU A 552 -16.66 -7.33 4.02
N GLU A 553 -16.50 -8.05 2.91
CA GLU A 553 -15.91 -9.39 2.85
C GLU A 553 -14.50 -9.46 3.44
N LYS A 554 -13.70 -8.38 3.37
CA LYS A 554 -12.35 -8.32 3.97
C LYS A 554 -12.39 -8.45 5.50
N LEU A 555 -13.49 -8.10 6.16
CA LEU A 555 -13.68 -8.27 7.61
C LEU A 555 -13.94 -9.72 8.04
N LEU A 556 -14.18 -10.63 7.08
CA LEU A 556 -14.66 -11.99 7.33
C LEU A 556 -13.63 -13.07 6.94
N ILE A 557 -12.47 -12.69 6.40
CA ILE A 557 -11.41 -13.59 5.90
C ILE A 557 -10.87 -14.60 6.92
N SER A 558 -11.07 -14.37 8.21
CA SER A 558 -10.66 -15.30 9.28
C SER A 558 -11.71 -16.37 9.60
N HIS A 559 -12.90 -16.32 9.00
CA HIS A 559 -13.97 -17.29 9.25
C HIS A 559 -13.89 -18.44 8.24
N LYS A 560 -14.16 -19.66 8.70
CA LYS A 560 -14.33 -20.82 7.82
C LYS A 560 -15.55 -20.62 6.92
N ARG A 561 -15.47 -21.07 5.68
CA ARG A 561 -16.42 -20.74 4.61
C ARG A 561 -17.41 -21.87 4.33
N LEU A 562 -18.65 -21.49 4.03
CA LEU A 562 -19.68 -22.35 3.46
C LEU A 562 -20.21 -21.71 2.17
N VAL A 563 -20.02 -22.36 1.04
CA VAL A 563 -20.42 -21.86 -0.28
C VAL A 563 -21.81 -22.39 -0.61
N MET A 564 -22.75 -21.50 -0.89
CA MET A 564 -24.14 -21.86 -1.20
C MET A 564 -24.43 -21.76 -2.70
N LYS A 565 -25.34 -22.63 -3.17
CA LYS A 565 -25.94 -22.53 -4.51
C LYS A 565 -26.75 -21.24 -4.63
N ASP A 566 -26.61 -20.55 -5.77
CA ASP A 566 -27.31 -19.30 -6.09
C ASP A 566 -28.84 -19.35 -5.85
N SER A 567 -29.48 -20.51 -6.05
CA SER A 567 -30.91 -20.73 -5.82
C SER A 567 -31.34 -20.74 -4.34
N ALA A 568 -30.41 -20.97 -3.41
CA ALA A 568 -30.66 -20.96 -1.97
C ALA A 568 -30.42 -19.58 -1.33
N VAL A 569 -29.66 -18.70 -1.98
CA VAL A 569 -29.18 -17.42 -1.41
C VAL A 569 -30.31 -16.57 -0.87
N ASN A 570 -31.37 -16.33 -1.65
CA ASN A 570 -32.44 -15.43 -1.20
C ASN A 570 -33.21 -15.99 0.00
N ALA A 571 -33.41 -17.32 0.10
CA ALA A 571 -34.05 -17.92 1.26
C ALA A 571 -33.26 -17.63 2.56
N ILE A 572 -31.92 -17.66 2.49
CA ILE A 572 -31.02 -17.29 3.59
C ILE A 572 -31.14 -15.80 3.91
N CYS A 573 -31.25 -14.91 2.91
CA CYS A 573 -31.51 -13.47 3.13
C CYS A 573 -32.85 -13.19 3.83
N TYR A 574 -33.84 -14.08 3.66
CA TYR A 574 -35.11 -14.05 4.38
C TYR A 574 -35.07 -14.72 5.77
N GLY A 575 -33.95 -15.34 6.15
CA GLY A 575 -33.75 -15.95 7.47
C GLY A 575 -33.99 -17.47 7.54
N ALA A 576 -34.12 -18.16 6.39
CA ALA A 576 -34.28 -19.61 6.37
C ALA A 576 -33.06 -20.35 6.94
N LYS A 577 -33.28 -21.51 7.57
CA LYS A 577 -32.21 -22.41 8.05
C LYS A 577 -31.30 -22.80 6.87
N ILE A 578 -29.99 -22.95 7.10
CA ILE A 578 -29.04 -23.33 6.06
C ILE A 578 -29.06 -24.85 5.91
N MET A 579 -29.80 -25.33 4.91
CA MET A 579 -30.02 -26.76 4.66
C MET A 579 -28.94 -27.36 3.76
N LEU A 580 -28.54 -28.60 4.04
CA LEU A 580 -27.46 -29.30 3.34
C LEU A 580 -27.61 -29.38 1.81
N PRO A 581 -28.81 -29.58 1.20
CA PRO A 581 -28.98 -29.58 -0.26
C PRO A 581 -28.63 -28.25 -0.95
N GLY A 582 -28.57 -27.14 -0.20
CA GLY A 582 -28.14 -25.83 -0.69
C GLY A 582 -26.62 -25.62 -0.69
N VAL A 583 -25.85 -26.47 0.00
CA VAL A 583 -24.39 -26.35 0.08
C VAL A 583 -23.75 -26.85 -1.22
N LEU A 584 -22.76 -26.10 -1.69
CA LEU A 584 -21.92 -26.43 -2.85
C LEU A 584 -20.54 -26.91 -2.39
N ARG A 585 -19.86 -26.11 -1.55
CA ARG A 585 -18.55 -26.38 -0.98
C ARG A 585 -18.47 -25.94 0.49
N TYR A 586 -17.52 -26.49 1.25
CA TYR A 586 -17.34 -26.23 2.67
C TYR A 586 -15.85 -26.31 3.07
N GLU A 587 -15.45 -25.54 4.08
CA GLU A 587 -14.08 -25.59 4.62
C GLU A 587 -13.81 -26.90 5.38
N ASP A 588 -12.53 -27.21 5.55
CA ASP A 588 -12.06 -28.30 6.42
C ASP A 588 -12.00 -27.90 7.91
N GLY A 589 -12.16 -28.88 8.80
CA GLY A 589 -12.16 -28.74 10.26
C GLY A 589 -13.21 -27.76 10.82
N ILE A 590 -14.37 -27.61 10.18
CA ILE A 590 -15.50 -26.88 10.76
C ILE A 590 -15.98 -27.67 11.97
N GLU A 591 -16.03 -27.01 13.13
CA GLU A 591 -16.44 -27.61 14.40
C GLU A 591 -17.85 -27.19 14.83
N MET A 592 -18.46 -28.00 15.70
CA MET A 592 -19.79 -27.69 16.27
C MET A 592 -19.77 -26.35 17.01
N ASN A 593 -20.82 -25.55 16.79
CA ASN A 593 -20.99 -24.20 17.33
C ASN A 593 -19.94 -23.16 16.87
N GLN A 594 -19.06 -23.49 15.92
CA GLN A 594 -18.11 -22.53 15.37
C GLN A 594 -18.82 -21.45 14.53
N GLU A 595 -18.31 -20.21 14.61
CA GLU A 595 -18.78 -19.10 13.79
C GLU A 595 -18.16 -19.15 12.38
N ILE A 596 -19.02 -19.24 11.37
CA ILE A 596 -18.65 -19.44 9.96
C ILE A 596 -19.26 -18.35 9.08
N VAL A 597 -18.64 -18.09 7.93
CA VAL A 597 -19.17 -17.18 6.91
C VAL A 597 -19.82 -17.97 5.77
N VAL A 598 -21.02 -17.58 5.39
CA VAL A 598 -21.79 -18.20 4.31
C VAL A 598 -21.72 -17.29 3.09
N ILE A 599 -21.19 -17.81 1.97
CA ILE A 599 -20.86 -17.02 0.78
C ILE A 599 -21.55 -17.52 -0.49
N THR A 600 -21.71 -16.63 -1.46
CA THR A 600 -22.08 -16.99 -2.83
C THR A 600 -20.90 -17.58 -3.59
N THR A 601 -21.18 -18.24 -4.71
CA THR A 601 -20.21 -18.64 -5.74
C THR A 601 -19.35 -17.46 -6.25
N LYS A 602 -19.88 -16.23 -6.19
CA LYS A 602 -19.20 -14.98 -6.57
C LYS A 602 -18.31 -14.40 -5.46
N GLY A 603 -18.29 -15.01 -4.27
CA GLY A 603 -17.49 -14.57 -3.12
C GLY A 603 -18.16 -13.54 -2.22
N GLU A 604 -19.47 -13.28 -2.41
CA GLU A 604 -20.22 -12.29 -1.63
C GLU A 604 -20.64 -12.88 -0.28
N ALA A 605 -20.53 -12.10 0.81
CA ALA A 605 -20.99 -12.55 2.13
C ALA A 605 -22.52 -12.47 2.26
N ILE A 606 -23.18 -13.64 2.32
CA ILE A 606 -24.63 -13.76 2.51
C ILE A 606 -24.98 -13.49 3.97
N CYS A 607 -24.35 -14.24 4.89
CA CYS A 607 -24.57 -14.13 6.32
C CYS A 607 -23.38 -14.69 7.13
N ILE A 608 -23.33 -14.33 8.41
CA ILE A 608 -22.59 -15.10 9.43
C ILE A 608 -23.55 -16.11 10.06
N ALA A 609 -23.07 -17.34 10.26
CA ALA A 609 -23.82 -18.44 10.84
C ALA A 609 -23.01 -19.16 11.93
N ILE A 610 -23.70 -19.99 12.71
CA ILE A 610 -23.12 -20.91 13.68
C ILE A 610 -23.30 -22.33 13.14
N ALA A 611 -22.20 -23.07 13.02
CA ALA A 611 -22.20 -24.44 12.50
C ALA A 611 -22.96 -25.40 13.44
N LEU A 612 -23.82 -26.23 12.84
CA LEU A 612 -24.59 -27.31 13.50
C LEU A 612 -24.19 -28.70 12.99
N MET A 613 -23.18 -28.77 12.13
CA MET A 613 -22.56 -30.00 11.62
C MET A 613 -21.06 -29.77 11.54
N THR A 614 -20.25 -30.79 11.86
CA THR A 614 -18.81 -30.77 11.60
C THR A 614 -18.51 -31.06 10.12
N THR A 615 -17.29 -30.81 9.65
CA THR A 615 -16.87 -31.17 8.28
C THR A 615 -17.15 -32.64 7.93
N ALA A 616 -16.95 -33.58 8.87
CA ALA A 616 -17.22 -35.01 8.67
C ALA A 616 -18.71 -35.37 8.62
N VAL A 617 -19.58 -34.58 9.27
CA VAL A 617 -21.04 -34.74 9.19
C VAL A 617 -21.57 -34.16 7.88
N ILE A 618 -21.00 -33.03 7.41
CA ILE A 618 -21.37 -32.40 6.13
C ILE A 618 -21.03 -33.32 4.94
N SER A 619 -19.95 -34.11 5.02
CA SER A 619 -19.56 -35.05 3.97
C SER A 619 -20.44 -36.31 3.90
N THR A 620 -20.90 -36.81 5.05
CA THR A 620 -21.58 -38.11 5.17
C THR A 620 -23.11 -38.03 5.21
N CYS A 621 -23.70 -36.93 5.69
CA CYS A 621 -25.16 -36.79 5.73
C CYS A 621 -25.77 -36.44 4.36
N ASP A 622 -27.00 -36.91 4.11
CA ASP A 622 -27.78 -36.55 2.92
C ASP A 622 -28.75 -35.38 3.14
N HIS A 623 -29.11 -35.12 4.39
CA HIS A 623 -30.12 -34.12 4.77
C HIS A 623 -29.77 -33.48 6.11
N GLY A 624 -30.52 -32.43 6.48
CA GLY A 624 -30.37 -31.72 7.75
C GLY A 624 -29.94 -30.26 7.62
N ILE A 625 -29.77 -29.63 8.79
CA ILE A 625 -29.42 -28.21 8.94
C ILE A 625 -27.92 -28.11 9.21
N VAL A 626 -27.17 -27.51 8.29
CA VAL A 626 -25.72 -27.35 8.39
C VAL A 626 -25.35 -26.22 9.35
N ALA A 627 -26.13 -25.14 9.35
CA ALA A 627 -25.85 -23.98 10.20
C ALA A 627 -27.10 -23.16 10.53
N LYS A 628 -27.07 -22.49 11.68
CA LYS A 628 -28.07 -21.52 12.13
C LYS A 628 -27.57 -20.11 11.84
N ILE A 629 -28.39 -19.28 11.17
CA ILE A 629 -28.02 -17.88 10.90
C ILE A 629 -27.83 -17.11 12.21
N LYS A 630 -26.70 -16.40 12.32
CA LYS A 630 -26.41 -15.43 13.39
C LYS A 630 -26.70 -14.00 12.95
N ARG A 631 -26.33 -13.65 11.70
CA ARG A 631 -26.53 -12.30 11.13
C ARG A 631 -26.55 -12.33 9.61
N VAL A 632 -27.70 -12.00 9.00
CA VAL A 632 -27.79 -11.73 7.55
C VAL A 632 -27.03 -10.44 7.21
N ILE A 633 -26.29 -10.46 6.09
CA ILE A 633 -25.49 -9.33 5.59
C ILE A 633 -26.04 -8.85 4.24
N MET A 634 -26.21 -9.76 3.27
CA MET A 634 -26.73 -9.47 1.94
C MET A 634 -28.17 -8.93 2.00
N GLU A 635 -28.60 -8.16 0.99
CA GLU A 635 -30.00 -7.74 0.91
C GLU A 635 -30.92 -8.87 0.45
N ARG A 636 -32.19 -8.74 0.86
CA ARG A 636 -33.28 -9.53 0.32
C ARG A 636 -33.43 -9.23 -1.17
N ASP A 637 -33.79 -10.26 -1.93
CA ASP A 637 -34.08 -10.19 -3.37
C ASP A 637 -32.91 -9.67 -4.24
N THR A 638 -31.68 -9.58 -3.71
CA THR A 638 -30.44 -9.47 -4.53
C THR A 638 -30.35 -10.64 -5.51
N TYR A 639 -30.77 -11.84 -5.07
CA TYR A 639 -30.98 -13.04 -5.88
C TYR A 639 -32.49 -13.35 -5.95
N PRO A 640 -33.02 -13.89 -7.06
CA PRO A 640 -34.44 -14.17 -7.21
C PRO A 640 -34.92 -15.32 -6.32
N ARG A 641 -36.22 -15.32 -5.99
CA ARG A 641 -36.85 -16.39 -5.21
C ARG A 641 -37.01 -17.67 -6.05
N LYS A 642 -35.98 -18.52 -6.07
CA LYS A 642 -35.99 -19.83 -6.77
C LYS A 642 -36.18 -21.05 -5.85
N TRP A 643 -36.56 -20.84 -4.59
CA TRP A 643 -36.82 -21.93 -3.65
C TRP A 643 -38.04 -22.76 -4.10
N GLY A 644 -37.92 -24.10 -4.01
CA GLY A 644 -39.00 -25.00 -4.41
C GLY A 644 -39.22 -25.12 -5.93
N LEU A 645 -38.16 -25.02 -6.73
CA LEU A 645 -38.15 -25.30 -8.19
C LEU A 645 -37.31 -26.53 -8.58
N GLY A 646 -36.67 -27.21 -7.62
CA GLY A 646 -35.93 -28.46 -7.88
C GLY A 646 -36.85 -29.66 -8.17
N PRO A 647 -36.36 -30.75 -8.78
CA PRO A 647 -37.20 -31.83 -9.33
C PRO A 647 -38.27 -32.37 -8.37
N LYS A 648 -37.92 -32.78 -7.14
CA LYS A 648 -38.92 -33.23 -6.14
C LYS A 648 -39.88 -32.12 -5.68
N ALA A 649 -39.43 -30.86 -5.60
CA ALA A 649 -40.32 -29.75 -5.21
C ALA A 649 -41.30 -29.36 -6.32
N SER A 650 -40.87 -29.45 -7.58
CA SER A 650 -41.71 -29.27 -8.76
C SER A 650 -42.69 -30.44 -8.92
N ARG A 651 -42.25 -31.71 -8.74
CA ARG A 651 -43.14 -32.89 -8.67
C ARG A 651 -44.17 -32.72 -7.54
N LYS A 652 -43.77 -32.29 -6.34
CA LYS A 652 -44.69 -31.98 -5.22
C LYS A 652 -45.73 -30.92 -5.61
N LYS A 653 -45.33 -29.80 -6.21
CA LYS A 653 -46.26 -28.74 -6.68
C LYS A 653 -47.22 -29.22 -7.76
N MET A 654 -46.74 -30.03 -8.72
CA MET A 654 -47.59 -30.65 -9.74
C MET A 654 -48.61 -31.60 -9.10
N MET A 655 -48.18 -32.47 -8.18
CA MET A 655 -49.06 -33.40 -7.48
C MET A 655 -50.13 -32.70 -6.63
N ILE A 656 -49.80 -31.59 -5.97
CA ILE A 656 -50.80 -30.73 -5.29
C ILE A 656 -51.80 -30.16 -6.31
N LYS A 657 -51.32 -29.64 -7.45
CA LYS A 657 -52.19 -29.11 -8.51
C LYS A 657 -53.07 -30.19 -9.17
N GLN A 658 -52.62 -31.43 -9.17
CA GLN A 658 -53.35 -32.61 -9.67
C GLN A 658 -54.27 -33.26 -8.62
N GLY A 659 -54.33 -32.74 -7.39
CA GLY A 659 -55.12 -33.34 -6.29
C GLY A 659 -54.53 -34.64 -5.70
N LEU A 660 -53.34 -35.06 -6.15
CA LEU A 660 -52.62 -36.24 -5.66
C LEU A 660 -51.93 -36.00 -4.30
N LEU A 661 -52.00 -34.79 -3.76
CA LEU A 661 -51.57 -34.38 -2.42
C LEU A 661 -52.54 -33.31 -1.91
N ASP A 662 -52.66 -33.15 -0.58
CA ASP A 662 -53.49 -32.10 0.01
C ASP A 662 -52.94 -30.67 -0.22
N LYS A 663 -53.71 -29.64 0.16
CA LYS A 663 -53.30 -28.22 0.04
C LYS A 663 -52.04 -27.83 0.83
N TYR A 664 -51.58 -28.68 1.76
CA TYR A 664 -50.34 -28.53 2.52
C TYR A 664 -49.22 -29.44 2.00
N GLY A 665 -49.49 -30.24 0.96
CA GLY A 665 -48.56 -31.19 0.36
C GLY A 665 -48.33 -32.45 1.18
N LYS A 666 -49.30 -32.88 2.00
CA LYS A 666 -49.34 -34.18 2.66
C LYS A 666 -49.97 -35.26 1.76
N PRO A 667 -49.67 -36.54 1.98
CA PRO A 667 -50.37 -37.64 1.32
C PRO A 667 -51.87 -37.65 1.62
N ASN A 668 -52.66 -37.98 0.61
CA ASN A 668 -54.07 -38.33 0.68
C ASN A 668 -54.29 -39.74 0.09
N GLU A 669 -55.55 -40.12 -0.10
CA GLU A 669 -55.92 -41.42 -0.70
C GLU A 669 -55.38 -41.55 -2.13
N SER A 670 -55.43 -40.47 -2.92
CA SER A 670 -54.94 -40.39 -4.29
C SER A 670 -53.41 -40.32 -4.44
N THR A 671 -52.64 -40.31 -3.36
CA THR A 671 -51.17 -40.20 -3.44
C THR A 671 -50.52 -41.54 -3.83
N PRO A 672 -49.71 -41.59 -4.92
CA PRO A 672 -49.00 -42.79 -5.35
C PRO A 672 -48.11 -43.41 -4.26
N ALA A 673 -48.04 -44.74 -4.22
CA ALA A 673 -47.27 -45.50 -3.24
C ALA A 673 -45.78 -45.15 -3.23
N GLU A 674 -45.17 -44.95 -4.42
CA GLU A 674 -43.79 -44.47 -4.57
C GLU A 674 -43.51 -43.22 -3.74
N TRP A 675 -44.42 -42.24 -3.79
CA TRP A 675 -44.25 -40.96 -3.10
C TRP A 675 -44.35 -41.12 -1.57
N LYS A 676 -45.16 -42.08 -1.09
CA LYS A 676 -45.27 -42.40 0.34
C LYS A 676 -43.98 -43.04 0.89
N GLY A 677 -43.26 -43.82 0.08
CA GLY A 677 -41.96 -44.41 0.46
C GLY A 677 -40.77 -43.45 0.32
N GLU A 678 -40.79 -42.56 -0.68
CA GLU A 678 -39.65 -41.70 -1.03
C GLU A 678 -39.63 -40.29 -0.38
N TYR A 679 -40.75 -39.82 0.18
CA TYR A 679 -40.88 -38.44 0.66
C TYR A 679 -40.84 -38.35 2.19
N VAL A 680 -39.76 -37.75 2.71
CA VAL A 680 -39.61 -37.44 4.14
C VAL A 680 -39.80 -35.93 4.37
N ASP A 681 -40.75 -35.55 5.23
CA ASP A 681 -41.07 -34.15 5.55
C ASP A 681 -40.20 -33.61 6.68
N TYR A 682 -39.00 -33.10 6.36
CA TYR A 682 -38.11 -32.47 7.33
C TYR A 682 -38.57 -31.05 7.70
N ARG A 683 -39.24 -30.90 8.85
CA ARG A 683 -39.70 -29.59 9.42
C ARG A 683 -38.62 -28.88 10.26
#